data_AF-A0A260ZAN6-F1
#
_entry.id   AF-A0A260ZAN6-F1
#
_cell.length_a   1.000
_cell.length_b   1.000
_cell.length_c   1.000
_cell.angle_alpha   90.00
_cell.angle_beta   90.00
_cell.angle_gamma   90.00
#
_symmetry.space_group_name_H-M   'P 1'
#
loop_
_entity.id
_entity.type
_entity.pdbx_description
1 polymer ?
#
loop_
_entity_poly.entity_id
_entity_poly.type
_entity_poly.pdbx_seq_one_letter_code
_entity_poly.pdbx_strand_id
1 'polypeptide(L)'
;MVPPPASPSKKDKSSCLCFALIAIIIGIILCAGLMTWIFVLRENGDGPDVDWQNATEIPTTTTSKASSTTTELESTTTTSAEFKNDATSSTTTTQSATPETTTVSTTTTTEEVTTTTASEIVMPVDVASILKDKTKEFEIVEKCAQIQVLHVSCTPSSSQLKSDPSKFQPIHYTLNITIRDIRKPVLEGHMQLFASTKDQIQAISLHSVKIHNLENRDRVHVINCNTGETICVSRVHQVDEVIHLELAQSISSGVDLRIDIDGFISADSGPNVYKQIPTAKWRVPQMVGSIFEPTSARHVFPSFDLHNQKATFNLCLNHGPSMTAISNSLINPNISTSGISCFEKTVPLTAQQISFVAFERTNPLFYNTTTLDGAYLPEINMIFNLNAKNFQQYEWIHSEVSKVMSLMSKWSGFSYPLPRLEIVVAPVMAGHSALGVITLPAQAIAYQKHTSTHETLIKEVIGQWMEGVVTTEHTCFEKALIAYLEWKINEELQIVKKTRKMEVSRIRPRNLNETADQLRVIRQVKPQSTSLCSPRFVEVFYTLDETYGQDTVVGMIRVIFDQFAFSTATISDWASAAETSTGGRPEAGALIHEWYRPSSKISRPVLRAVVSSNSVDFHQLTEDNWTVPLEISGSAGTQLAVISEKKQTVPFVSTDYVVVDASRKSHAFVVYDADTYLRLIRCFGDSRCPSKEIGGVFADLGAALLANILPKPDNQDVAKWKSVFKFMAQQNLVEGTAACCVEHAIREMRKCSYWDIQDVCTKIDFNIVLAAVA
;
A
#
# COMPACT_ATOMS: atom_id res chain seq x y z
N MET A 1 -20.23 -76.04 36.70
CA MET A 1 -21.69 -76.14 36.82
C MET A 1 -22.29 -74.89 36.22
N VAL A 2 -23.07 -75.03 35.14
CA VAL A 2 -23.84 -73.93 34.54
C VAL A 2 -25.18 -73.83 35.26
N PRO A 3 -25.67 -72.61 35.53
CA PRO A 3 -27.10 -72.33 35.38
C PRO A 3 -27.37 -71.13 34.43
N PRO A 4 -28.61 -70.99 33.93
CA PRO A 4 -28.92 -70.66 32.54
C PRO A 4 -29.48 -69.23 32.32
N PRO A 5 -29.71 -68.81 31.05
CA PRO A 5 -30.22 -67.48 30.71
C PRO A 5 -31.74 -67.44 30.49
N ALA A 6 -32.41 -66.33 30.88
CA ALA A 6 -33.68 -65.83 30.34
C ALA A 6 -33.94 -64.41 30.90
N SER A 7 -33.88 -63.33 30.13
CA SER A 7 -34.86 -62.76 29.17
C SER A 7 -35.76 -61.65 29.78
N PRO A 8 -36.18 -60.64 28.99
CA PRO A 8 -36.30 -59.25 29.44
C PRO A 8 -37.72 -58.84 29.88
N SER A 9 -37.83 -58.03 30.94
CA SER A 9 -39.09 -57.41 31.37
C SER A 9 -39.24 -55.97 30.87
N LYS A 10 -40.39 -55.71 30.24
CA LYS A 10 -40.88 -54.45 29.67
C LYS A 10 -41.06 -53.31 30.69
N LYS A 11 -40.65 -52.11 30.25
CA LYS A 11 -41.13 -50.72 30.50
C LYS A 11 -39.87 -49.84 30.69
N ASP A 12 -39.62 -48.82 29.87
CA ASP A 12 -40.42 -47.58 29.86
C ASP A 12 -40.59 -46.96 28.46
N LYS A 13 -41.83 -46.98 27.96
CA LYS A 13 -42.29 -46.12 26.84
C LYS A 13 -42.40 -44.63 27.24
N SER A 14 -42.10 -44.27 28.49
CA SER A 14 -42.15 -42.87 28.97
C SER A 14 -40.90 -42.07 28.58
N SER A 15 -39.74 -42.73 28.42
CA SER A 15 -38.48 -42.04 28.16
C SER A 15 -38.39 -41.51 26.71
N CYS A 16 -38.89 -42.28 25.74
CA CYS A 16 -38.85 -41.90 24.32
C CYS A 16 -39.76 -40.70 24.00
N LEU A 17 -40.88 -40.55 24.71
CA LEU A 17 -41.78 -39.40 24.55
C LEU A 17 -41.16 -38.11 25.12
N CYS A 18 -40.44 -38.21 26.24
CA CYS A 18 -39.69 -37.09 26.80
C CYS A 18 -38.54 -36.64 25.87
N PHE A 19 -37.78 -37.58 25.29
CA PHE A 19 -36.73 -37.23 24.32
C PHE A 19 -37.29 -36.61 23.04
N ALA A 20 -38.44 -37.09 22.55
CA ALA A 20 -39.12 -36.49 21.40
C ALA A 20 -39.63 -35.07 21.72
N LEU A 21 -40.20 -34.84 22.91
CA LEU A 21 -40.63 -33.52 23.37
C LEU A 21 -39.45 -32.55 23.53
N ILE A 22 -38.33 -33.01 24.09
CA ILE A 22 -37.11 -32.20 24.22
C ILE A 22 -36.54 -31.84 22.84
N ALA A 23 -36.50 -32.79 21.90
CA ALA A 23 -36.04 -32.52 20.53
C ALA A 23 -36.95 -31.52 19.80
N ILE A 24 -38.28 -31.59 20.00
CA ILE A 24 -39.23 -30.62 19.44
C ILE A 24 -39.04 -29.25 20.08
N ILE A 25 -38.84 -29.16 21.39
CA ILE A 25 -38.59 -27.89 22.09
C ILE A 25 -37.28 -27.26 21.63
N ILE A 26 -36.20 -28.05 21.47
CA ILE A 26 -34.92 -27.56 20.92
C ILE A 26 -35.10 -27.09 19.48
N GLY A 27 -35.88 -27.81 18.66
CA GLY A 27 -36.21 -27.38 17.30
C GLY A 27 -36.99 -26.07 17.26
N ILE A 28 -37.95 -25.87 18.17
CA ILE A 28 -38.71 -24.62 18.28
C ILE A 28 -37.81 -23.47 18.75
N ILE A 29 -36.90 -23.70 19.70
CA ILE A 29 -35.94 -22.68 20.17
C ILE A 29 -34.96 -22.30 19.06
N LEU A 30 -34.46 -23.26 18.28
CA LEU A 30 -33.59 -22.99 17.14
C LEU A 30 -34.33 -22.25 16.03
N CYS A 31 -35.58 -22.60 15.75
CA CYS A 31 -36.41 -21.87 14.78
C CYS A 31 -36.77 -20.46 15.27
N ALA A 32 -37.07 -20.28 16.56
CA ALA A 32 -37.30 -18.97 17.16
C ALA A 32 -36.02 -18.12 17.10
N GLY A 33 -34.86 -18.71 17.40
CA GLY A 33 -33.55 -18.10 17.26
C GLY A 33 -33.27 -17.66 15.82
N LEU A 34 -33.54 -18.52 14.84
CA LEU A 34 -33.38 -18.22 13.42
C LEU A 34 -34.34 -17.11 12.96
N MET A 35 -35.59 -17.13 13.44
CA MET A 35 -36.59 -16.10 13.13
C MET A 35 -36.23 -14.76 13.79
N THR A 36 -35.72 -14.73 15.03
CA THR A 36 -35.17 -13.51 15.63
C THR A 36 -33.91 -13.04 14.92
N TRP A 37 -33.07 -13.94 14.41
CA TRP A 37 -31.89 -13.58 13.62
C TRP A 37 -32.28 -12.98 12.27
N ILE A 38 -33.32 -13.52 11.62
CA ILE A 38 -33.91 -12.96 10.39
C ILE A 38 -34.61 -11.62 10.68
N PHE A 39 -35.29 -11.47 11.83
CA PHE A 39 -35.93 -10.20 12.21
C PHE A 39 -34.91 -9.11 12.55
N VAL A 40 -33.82 -9.46 13.25
CA VAL A 40 -32.72 -8.54 13.57
C VAL A 40 -31.91 -8.16 12.31
N LEU A 41 -31.81 -9.05 11.31
CA LEU A 41 -31.28 -8.72 9.99
C LEU A 41 -32.25 -7.86 9.15
N ARG A 42 -33.56 -7.95 9.42
CA ARG A 42 -34.60 -7.17 8.74
C ARG A 42 -34.80 -5.78 9.37
N GLU A 43 -34.54 -5.60 10.66
CA GLU A 43 -34.62 -4.30 11.37
C GLU A 43 -33.31 -3.51 11.37
N ASN A 44 -32.15 -4.13 11.11
CA ASN A 44 -30.87 -3.42 10.93
C ASN A 44 -30.48 -3.26 9.45
N GLY A 45 -31.47 -3.31 8.56
CA GLY A 45 -31.32 -3.22 7.10
C GLY A 45 -31.69 -1.87 6.50
N ASP A 46 -32.01 -0.85 7.29
CA ASP A 46 -32.44 0.45 6.78
C ASP A 46 -31.29 1.47 6.82
N GLY A 47 -30.48 1.46 5.76
CA GLY A 47 -29.90 2.70 5.24
C GLY A 47 -30.99 3.51 4.53
N PRO A 48 -30.82 4.82 4.32
CA PRO A 48 -31.93 5.70 3.92
C PRO A 48 -32.57 5.27 2.60
N ASP A 49 -33.88 4.99 2.68
CA ASP A 49 -34.79 4.74 1.55
C ASP A 49 -34.71 5.89 0.54
N VAL A 50 -34.35 5.53 -0.70
CA VAL A 50 -34.60 6.34 -1.89
C VAL A 50 -35.73 5.66 -2.65
N ASP A 51 -36.85 6.35 -2.73
CA ASP A 51 -38.12 5.96 -3.33
C ASP A 51 -37.96 5.65 -4.84
N TRP A 52 -38.16 4.39 -5.25
CA TRP A 52 -38.02 3.92 -6.64
C TRP A 52 -39.37 3.68 -7.33
N GLN A 53 -40.34 4.58 -7.16
CA GLN A 53 -41.55 4.61 -7.99
C GLN A 53 -41.91 6.04 -8.40
N ASN A 54 -41.11 6.63 -9.31
CA ASN A 54 -41.54 7.58 -10.36
C ASN A 54 -40.32 8.13 -11.11
N ALA A 55 -39.85 7.40 -12.14
CA ALA A 55 -38.92 7.95 -13.14
C ALA A 55 -39.06 7.16 -14.46
N THR A 56 -40.28 7.12 -14.98
CA THR A 56 -40.54 6.77 -16.38
C THR A 56 -41.27 7.95 -17.01
N GLU A 57 -40.56 9.03 -17.31
CA GLU A 57 -41.09 10.05 -18.21
C GLU A 57 -39.94 10.78 -18.93
N ILE A 58 -39.95 10.59 -20.24
CA ILE A 58 -39.05 11.16 -21.24
C ILE A 58 -39.45 12.63 -21.44
N PRO A 59 -38.53 13.61 -21.36
CA PRO A 59 -38.85 14.96 -21.81
C PRO A 59 -38.71 15.02 -23.33
N THR A 60 -39.84 14.87 -24.04
CA THR A 60 -40.01 15.35 -25.41
C THR A 60 -39.97 16.87 -25.41
N THR A 61 -38.89 17.47 -25.90
CA THR A 61 -38.89 18.88 -26.33
C THR A 61 -39.07 18.94 -27.84
N THR A 62 -40.24 19.42 -28.22
CA THR A 62 -40.64 19.93 -29.52
C THR A 62 -39.68 21.02 -30.01
N THR A 63 -39.07 20.81 -31.17
CA THR A 63 -38.55 21.90 -32.01
C THR A 63 -39.34 21.90 -33.32
N SER A 64 -39.97 23.04 -33.59
CA SER A 64 -40.85 23.28 -34.73
C SER A 64 -40.08 23.36 -36.05
N LYS A 65 -40.75 22.82 -37.09
CA LYS A 65 -40.48 22.91 -38.53
C LYS A 65 -39.98 24.28 -39.01
N ALA A 66 -38.98 24.27 -39.89
CA ALA A 66 -38.90 25.19 -41.02
C ALA A 66 -38.28 24.48 -42.25
N SER A 67 -39.10 24.47 -43.31
CA SER A 67 -38.93 24.26 -44.77
C SER A 67 -37.66 23.67 -45.41
N SER A 68 -37.96 22.75 -46.34
CA SER A 68 -37.38 22.46 -47.67
C SER A 68 -36.49 23.57 -48.29
N THR A 69 -35.51 23.28 -49.18
CA THR A 69 -35.70 22.66 -50.51
C THR A 69 -34.34 22.37 -51.17
N THR A 70 -34.33 21.35 -52.01
CA THR A 70 -33.29 20.78 -52.88
C THR A 70 -32.83 21.71 -54.02
N THR A 71 -31.56 21.62 -54.43
CA THR A 71 -31.04 21.90 -55.79
C THR A 71 -29.66 21.19 -55.89
N GLU A 72 -29.50 20.08 -56.64
CA GLU A 72 -28.87 19.98 -57.98
C GLU A 72 -27.56 20.81 -58.12
N LEU A 73 -26.41 20.30 -58.60
CA LEU A 73 -26.14 19.47 -59.77
C LEU A 73 -24.65 19.02 -59.81
N GLU A 74 -24.43 17.83 -60.36
CA GLU A 74 -23.31 17.25 -61.16
C GLU A 74 -21.89 17.86 -61.20
N SER A 75 -20.86 16.98 -61.10
CA SER A 75 -20.01 16.49 -62.23
C SER A 75 -18.78 15.73 -61.69
N THR A 76 -18.70 14.40 -61.89
CA THR A 76 -17.78 13.68 -62.83
C THR A 76 -16.30 14.08 -62.71
N THR A 77 -15.30 13.20 -62.56
CA THR A 77 -14.96 11.96 -63.30
C THR A 77 -13.75 11.32 -62.54
N THR A 78 -13.74 10.04 -62.12
CA THR A 78 -13.17 8.84 -62.81
C THR A 78 -11.70 9.05 -63.30
N THR A 79 -10.69 8.17 -63.18
CA THR A 79 -10.54 6.73 -62.87
C THR A 79 -9.04 6.37 -62.80
N SER A 80 -8.71 5.27 -62.10
CA SER A 80 -7.68 4.21 -62.37
C SER A 80 -6.29 4.60 -62.94
N ALA A 81 -5.18 4.32 -62.25
CA ALA A 81 -4.55 3.01 -61.94
C ALA A 81 -3.77 2.37 -63.11
N GLU A 82 -2.70 1.64 -62.73
CA GLU A 82 -1.79 0.78 -63.53
C GLU A 82 -0.49 1.44 -64.05
N PHE A 83 0.70 0.82 -64.10
CA PHE A 83 1.15 -0.56 -63.87
C PHE A 83 2.66 -0.57 -63.48
N LYS A 84 3.10 -1.74 -63.00
CA LYS A 84 4.38 -2.19 -62.43
C LYS A 84 5.64 -2.21 -63.33
N ASN A 85 6.79 -2.23 -62.62
CA ASN A 85 8.02 -3.04 -62.74
C ASN A 85 8.94 -2.97 -63.99
N ASP A 86 10.22 -2.69 -63.74
CA ASP A 86 11.39 -3.60 -63.80
C ASP A 86 12.65 -2.73 -64.05
N ALA A 87 13.66 -2.69 -63.16
CA ALA A 87 14.69 -3.67 -62.83
C ALA A 87 16.04 -3.37 -63.52
N THR A 88 17.08 -3.35 -62.67
CA THR A 88 18.44 -3.90 -62.91
C THR A 88 19.61 -2.93 -63.17
N SER A 89 20.63 -3.11 -62.31
CA SER A 89 22.08 -2.89 -62.50
C SER A 89 22.59 -1.46 -62.62
N SER A 90 23.75 -1.05 -62.09
CA SER A 90 24.87 -1.74 -61.44
C SER A 90 25.88 -0.65 -61.01
N THR A 91 26.52 -0.83 -59.84
CA THR A 91 27.96 -0.56 -59.52
C THR A 91 28.63 0.70 -60.10
N THR A 92 29.42 1.55 -59.41
CA THR A 92 30.48 1.30 -58.42
C THR A 92 31.08 2.67 -57.97
N THR A 93 31.56 2.71 -56.72
CA THR A 93 32.80 3.36 -56.20
C THR A 93 33.00 4.87 -56.00
N THR A 94 33.45 5.13 -54.76
CA THR A 94 34.47 6.09 -54.25
C THR A 94 34.09 7.57 -54.18
N GLN A 95 34.03 8.12 -52.96
CA GLN A 95 35.11 8.85 -52.25
C GLN A 95 35.54 10.11 -53.03
N SER A 96 35.57 11.31 -52.49
CA SER A 96 36.18 11.69 -51.22
C SER A 96 35.90 13.16 -50.92
N ALA A 97 35.94 13.50 -49.63
CA ALA A 97 36.46 14.73 -49.01
C ALA A 97 35.97 16.13 -49.47
N THR A 98 35.25 16.79 -48.55
CA THR A 98 35.51 18.12 -47.92
C THR A 98 36.53 19.08 -48.59
N PRO A 99 36.34 20.42 -48.54
CA PRO A 99 36.31 21.15 -47.26
C PRO A 99 35.38 22.38 -47.16
N GLU A 100 35.11 22.76 -45.91
CA GLU A 100 35.09 24.12 -45.32
C GLU A 100 34.84 25.30 -46.28
N THR A 101 34.00 26.30 -45.97
CA THR A 101 34.20 27.25 -44.88
C THR A 101 33.05 28.29 -44.91
N THR A 102 32.85 28.96 -43.78
CA THR A 102 32.36 30.36 -43.64
C THR A 102 30.85 30.61 -43.55
N THR A 103 30.40 30.59 -42.29
CA THR A 103 29.61 31.64 -41.62
C THR A 103 29.18 32.85 -42.46
N VAL A 104 27.87 33.05 -42.56
CA VAL A 104 27.27 34.39 -42.45
C VAL A 104 25.99 34.27 -41.61
N SER A 105 26.00 34.94 -40.47
CA SER A 105 24.84 35.16 -39.62
C SER A 105 23.87 36.11 -40.31
N THR A 106 22.61 35.70 -40.44
CA THR A 106 21.50 36.61 -40.71
C THR A 106 20.41 36.33 -39.69
N THR A 107 20.33 37.21 -38.70
CA THR A 107 19.17 37.37 -37.82
C THR A 107 17.98 37.83 -38.64
N THR A 108 16.94 36.99 -38.72
CA THR A 108 15.60 37.43 -39.07
C THR A 108 14.63 36.80 -38.09
N THR A 109 13.98 37.67 -37.32
CA THR A 109 12.86 37.40 -36.43
C THR A 109 11.71 36.81 -37.23
N THR A 110 11.22 35.63 -36.85
CA THR A 110 9.94 35.10 -37.35
C THR A 110 9.17 34.50 -36.18
N GLU A 111 7.89 34.86 -36.16
CA GLU A 111 6.86 34.62 -35.18
C GLU A 111 6.69 33.15 -34.76
N GLU A 112 6.17 32.99 -33.54
CA GLU A 112 5.76 31.73 -32.93
C GLU A 112 4.84 30.92 -33.86
N VAL A 113 5.32 29.72 -34.20
CA VAL A 113 4.45 28.59 -34.50
C VAL A 113 4.63 27.63 -33.33
N THR A 114 3.62 27.57 -32.46
CA THR A 114 3.44 26.51 -31.47
C THR A 114 3.52 25.16 -32.19
N THR A 115 4.69 24.54 -32.12
CA THR A 115 4.89 23.14 -32.46
C THR A 115 4.39 22.34 -31.28
N THR A 116 3.26 21.67 -31.48
CA THR A 116 2.81 20.57 -30.65
C THR A 116 3.99 19.61 -30.48
N THR A 117 4.53 19.56 -29.27
CA THR A 117 5.57 18.63 -28.87
C THR A 117 5.02 17.21 -29.08
N ALA A 118 5.61 16.48 -30.04
CA ALA A 118 5.43 15.06 -30.14
C ALA A 118 5.85 14.46 -28.78
N SER A 119 4.93 13.77 -28.11
CA SER A 119 5.21 13.10 -26.84
C SER A 119 6.40 12.18 -27.04
N GLU A 120 7.50 12.49 -26.35
CA GLU A 120 8.70 11.67 -26.38
C GLU A 120 8.32 10.27 -25.85
N ILE A 121 8.54 9.24 -26.67
CA ILE A 121 8.23 7.86 -26.28
C ILE A 121 9.23 7.48 -25.20
N VAL A 122 8.74 7.23 -23.98
CA VAL A 122 9.57 6.79 -22.86
C VAL A 122 9.95 5.33 -23.12
N MET A 123 11.22 5.12 -23.45
CA MET A 123 11.81 3.81 -23.70
C MET A 123 11.82 2.95 -22.42
N PRO A 124 11.92 1.60 -22.53
CA PRO A 124 12.18 0.76 -21.37
C PRO A 124 13.46 1.21 -20.67
N VAL A 125 13.47 1.13 -19.34
CA VAL A 125 14.65 1.48 -18.54
C VAL A 125 15.80 0.55 -18.90
N ASP A 126 16.99 1.12 -19.15
CA ASP A 126 18.24 0.33 -19.25
C ASP A 126 18.67 -0.12 -17.84
N VAL A 127 18.03 -1.19 -17.37
CA VAL A 127 18.33 -1.81 -16.07
C VAL A 127 19.81 -2.20 -15.97
N ALA A 128 20.43 -2.64 -17.07
CA ALA A 128 21.84 -3.00 -17.07
C ALA A 128 22.70 -1.76 -16.78
N SER A 129 22.36 -0.58 -17.32
CA SER A 129 23.06 0.66 -17.01
C SER A 129 22.92 1.09 -15.55
N ILE A 130 21.74 0.97 -14.96
CA ILE A 130 21.52 1.31 -13.54
C ILE A 130 22.31 0.36 -12.62
N LEU A 131 22.41 -0.90 -13.01
CA LEU A 131 23.12 -1.93 -12.24
C LEU A 131 24.62 -2.03 -12.58
N LYS A 132 25.19 -1.11 -13.40
CA LYS A 132 26.63 -1.12 -13.75
C LYS A 132 27.53 -1.13 -12.52
N ASP A 133 27.17 -0.39 -11.47
CA ASP A 133 27.95 -0.31 -10.24
C ASP A 133 27.94 -1.62 -9.44
N LYS A 134 26.99 -2.53 -9.73
CA LYS A 134 26.92 -3.88 -9.15
C LYS A 134 27.74 -4.94 -9.90
N THR A 135 28.50 -4.56 -10.93
CA THR A 135 29.35 -5.51 -11.69
C THR A 135 30.32 -6.28 -10.78
N LYS A 136 30.88 -5.59 -9.77
CA LYS A 136 31.76 -6.22 -8.78
C LYS A 136 31.06 -7.31 -7.96
N GLU A 137 29.80 -7.09 -7.59
CA GLU A 137 28.99 -8.09 -6.87
C GLU A 137 28.79 -9.35 -7.73
N PHE A 138 28.55 -9.18 -9.04
CA PHE A 138 28.38 -10.31 -9.95
C PHE A 138 29.66 -11.13 -10.12
N GLU A 139 30.81 -10.47 -10.24
CA GLU A 139 32.10 -11.17 -10.32
C GLU A 139 32.39 -11.99 -9.05
N ILE A 140 32.04 -11.47 -7.88
CA ILE A 140 32.20 -12.18 -6.59
C ILE A 140 31.38 -13.46 -6.62
N VAL A 141 30.10 -13.37 -7.02
CA VAL A 141 29.20 -14.53 -7.10
C VAL A 141 29.73 -15.58 -8.06
N GLU A 142 30.14 -15.20 -9.27
CA GLU A 142 30.63 -16.15 -10.28
C GLU A 142 31.92 -16.85 -9.83
N LYS A 143 32.90 -16.10 -9.32
CA LYS A 143 34.16 -16.66 -8.81
C LYS A 143 33.89 -17.59 -7.62
N CYS A 144 33.04 -17.16 -6.69
CA CYS A 144 32.77 -17.92 -5.49
C CYS A 144 31.91 -19.17 -5.75
N ALA A 145 31.02 -19.15 -6.74
CA ALA A 145 30.21 -20.31 -7.13
C ALA A 145 31.07 -21.50 -7.63
N GLN A 146 32.26 -21.24 -8.19
CA GLN A 146 33.16 -22.28 -8.69
C GLN A 146 33.97 -22.98 -7.59
N ILE A 147 34.00 -22.43 -6.36
CA ILE A 147 34.77 -22.99 -5.25
C ILE A 147 34.11 -24.31 -4.78
N GLN A 148 34.88 -25.38 -4.75
CA GLN A 148 34.40 -26.67 -4.26
C GLN A 148 34.26 -26.67 -2.73
N VAL A 149 33.17 -27.25 -2.23
CA VAL A 149 32.99 -27.45 -0.78
C VAL A 149 33.93 -28.56 -0.31
N LEU A 150 34.78 -28.26 0.67
CA LEU A 150 35.60 -29.28 1.33
C LEU A 150 34.99 -29.65 2.66
N HIS A 151 34.98 -30.94 2.98
CA HIS A 151 34.48 -31.39 4.28
C HIS A 151 35.48 -31.02 5.38
N VAL A 152 35.10 -30.10 6.27
CA VAL A 152 35.91 -29.66 7.40
C VAL A 152 35.24 -30.08 8.70
N SER A 153 36.02 -30.57 9.67
CA SER A 153 35.51 -30.94 10.99
C SER A 153 36.16 -30.08 12.08
N CYS A 154 35.37 -29.68 13.07
CA CYS A 154 35.81 -28.89 14.20
C CYS A 154 35.05 -29.29 15.47
N THR A 155 35.64 -28.97 16.62
CA THR A 155 35.07 -29.23 17.93
C THR A 155 33.74 -28.48 18.10
N PRO A 156 32.65 -29.15 18.53
CA PRO A 156 31.38 -28.48 18.78
C PRO A 156 31.50 -27.43 19.89
N SER A 157 30.90 -26.26 19.66
CA SER A 157 30.84 -25.16 20.64
C SER A 157 29.94 -25.50 21.83
N SER A 158 30.40 -25.20 23.06
CA SER A 158 29.65 -25.46 24.30
C SER A 158 28.67 -24.34 24.68
N SER A 159 28.89 -23.11 24.22
CA SER A 159 28.08 -21.92 24.56
C SER A 159 27.39 -21.34 23.32
N GLN A 160 26.10 -20.99 23.43
CA GLN A 160 25.35 -20.42 22.31
C GLN A 160 25.84 -19.00 21.96
N LEU A 161 26.28 -18.82 20.73
CA LEU A 161 26.65 -17.52 20.16
C LEU A 161 25.53 -16.99 19.28
N LYS A 162 25.19 -15.70 19.47
CA LYS A 162 24.20 -15.00 18.65
C LYS A 162 24.87 -13.90 17.84
N SER A 163 24.34 -13.62 16.66
CA SER A 163 24.66 -12.46 15.83
C SER A 163 23.36 -11.86 15.30
N ASP A 164 23.45 -10.70 14.66
CA ASP A 164 22.30 -9.98 14.10
C ASP A 164 22.30 -10.11 12.57
N PRO A 165 21.19 -10.50 11.92
CA PRO A 165 21.08 -10.58 10.46
C PRO A 165 21.43 -9.27 9.72
N SER A 166 21.28 -8.10 10.36
CA SER A 166 21.64 -6.80 9.79
C SER A 166 23.14 -6.60 9.57
N LYS A 167 24.00 -7.40 10.23
CA LYS A 167 25.46 -7.39 10.07
C LYS A 167 25.95 -7.94 8.73
N PHE A 168 25.03 -8.35 7.87
CA PHE A 168 25.34 -8.90 6.56
C PHE A 168 24.63 -8.08 5.47
N GLN A 169 25.24 -8.05 4.29
CA GLN A 169 24.60 -7.60 3.06
C GLN A 169 24.43 -8.79 2.13
N PRO A 170 23.20 -9.23 1.82
CA PRO A 170 23.03 -10.26 0.80
C PRO A 170 23.34 -9.69 -0.58
N ILE A 171 23.95 -10.54 -1.42
CA ILE A 171 24.31 -10.24 -2.80
C ILE A 171 23.44 -11.04 -3.76
N HIS A 172 23.40 -12.37 -3.56
CA HIS A 172 22.73 -13.28 -4.47
C HIS A 172 22.20 -14.52 -3.74
N TYR A 173 21.06 -15.03 -4.21
CA TYR A 173 20.48 -16.30 -3.79
C TYR A 173 20.29 -17.21 -5.02
N THR A 174 20.73 -18.45 -4.90
CA THR A 174 20.30 -19.54 -5.78
C THR A 174 19.35 -20.42 -4.99
N LEU A 175 18.08 -20.49 -5.40
CA LEU A 175 17.02 -21.21 -4.71
C LEU A 175 16.48 -22.32 -5.60
N ASN A 176 16.61 -23.57 -5.14
CA ASN A 176 15.99 -24.72 -5.76
C ASN A 176 14.88 -25.22 -4.85
N ILE A 177 13.63 -24.98 -5.22
CA ILE A 177 12.45 -25.34 -4.41
C ILE A 177 11.68 -26.46 -5.10
N THR A 178 11.39 -27.52 -4.35
CA THR A 178 10.55 -28.64 -4.76
C THR A 178 9.23 -28.62 -4.00
N ILE A 179 8.12 -28.55 -4.73
CA ILE A 179 6.78 -28.69 -4.17
C ILE A 179 6.51 -30.19 -3.97
N ARG A 180 6.62 -30.66 -2.73
CA ARG A 180 6.42 -32.08 -2.39
C ARG A 180 4.95 -32.46 -2.32
N ASP A 181 4.12 -31.59 -1.75
CA ASP A 181 2.68 -31.78 -1.64
C ASP A 181 1.98 -30.42 -1.76
N ILE A 182 0.93 -30.35 -2.58
CA ILE A 182 0.11 -29.16 -2.80
C ILE A 182 -1.10 -29.14 -1.85
N ARG A 183 -1.63 -30.30 -1.48
CA ARG A 183 -2.77 -30.40 -0.55
C ARG A 183 -2.38 -29.94 0.83
N LYS A 184 -1.18 -30.31 1.28
CA LYS A 184 -0.49 -29.68 2.40
C LYS A 184 0.80 -29.09 1.83
N PRO A 185 0.87 -27.77 1.58
CA PRO A 185 2.06 -27.12 1.04
C PRO A 185 3.31 -27.50 1.86
N VAL A 186 4.05 -28.47 1.35
CA VAL A 186 5.35 -28.90 1.89
C VAL A 186 6.36 -28.60 0.80
N LEU A 187 7.27 -27.70 1.13
CA LEU A 187 8.33 -27.25 0.24
C LEU A 187 9.65 -27.80 0.78
N GLU A 188 10.39 -28.48 -0.07
CA GLU A 188 11.77 -28.85 0.21
C GLU A 188 12.67 -28.01 -0.66
N GLY A 189 13.76 -27.48 -0.11
CA GLY A 189 14.66 -26.68 -0.90
C GLY A 189 16.13 -26.84 -0.57
N HIS A 190 16.91 -26.38 -1.52
CA HIS A 190 18.35 -26.20 -1.43
C HIS A 190 18.65 -24.74 -1.76
N MET A 191 19.56 -24.13 -1.01
CA MET A 191 19.94 -22.75 -1.26
C MET A 191 21.44 -22.54 -1.21
N GLN A 192 21.90 -21.64 -2.06
CA GLN A 192 23.20 -21.00 -1.95
C GLN A 192 22.98 -19.51 -1.74
N LEU A 193 23.59 -18.95 -0.71
CA LEU A 193 23.50 -17.54 -0.35
C LEU A 193 24.87 -16.91 -0.38
N PHE A 194 25.02 -15.88 -1.20
CA PHE A 194 26.22 -15.06 -1.29
C PHE A 194 25.99 -13.76 -0.51
N ALA A 195 26.85 -13.45 0.45
CA ALA A 195 26.69 -12.27 1.29
C ALA A 195 28.04 -11.72 1.77
N SER A 196 28.11 -10.41 1.99
CA SER A 196 29.28 -9.75 2.58
C SER A 196 29.04 -9.41 4.04
N THR A 197 30.08 -9.52 4.85
CA THR A 197 30.07 -9.13 6.27
C THR A 197 30.26 -7.62 6.41
N LYS A 198 29.40 -6.96 7.20
CA LYS A 198 29.53 -5.52 7.56
C LYS A 198 30.39 -5.33 8.81
N ASP A 199 30.34 -6.30 9.73
CA ASP A 199 31.07 -6.30 11.00
C ASP A 199 31.91 -7.58 11.16
N GLN A 200 32.82 -7.57 12.14
CA GLN A 200 33.45 -8.80 12.61
C GLN A 200 32.39 -9.71 13.26
N ILE A 201 32.37 -10.99 12.86
CA ILE A 201 31.35 -11.96 13.27
C ILE A 201 31.97 -13.30 13.65
N GLN A 202 31.30 -14.02 14.55
CA GLN A 202 31.61 -15.43 14.88
C GLN A 202 30.39 -16.35 14.68
N ALA A 203 29.26 -15.78 14.25
CA ALA A 203 28.06 -16.51 13.89
C ALA A 203 27.36 -15.82 12.71
N ILE A 204 26.86 -16.61 11.76
CA ILE A 204 25.98 -16.14 10.68
C ILE A 204 24.54 -16.29 11.14
N SER A 205 23.70 -15.27 10.96
CA SER A 205 22.32 -15.27 11.45
C SER A 205 21.34 -15.01 10.32
N LEU A 206 20.39 -15.93 10.11
CA LEU A 206 19.37 -15.86 9.08
C LEU A 206 17.98 -15.95 9.72
N HIS A 207 17.00 -15.23 9.18
CA HIS A 207 15.62 -15.41 9.62
C HIS A 207 15.09 -16.76 9.15
N SER A 208 14.45 -17.49 10.05
CA SER A 208 13.89 -18.80 9.78
C SER A 208 12.80 -19.14 10.80
N VAL A 209 11.61 -19.51 10.32
CA VAL A 209 10.46 -19.88 11.17
C VAL A 209 9.92 -21.22 10.72
N LYS A 210 9.95 -22.21 11.62
CA LYS A 210 9.42 -23.57 11.39
C LYS A 210 9.99 -24.24 10.13
N ILE A 211 11.26 -23.99 9.82
CA ILE A 211 11.99 -24.69 8.76
C ILE A 211 12.82 -25.80 9.41
N HIS A 212 12.59 -27.02 8.95
CA HIS A 212 13.21 -28.22 9.50
C HIS A 212 14.50 -28.59 8.75
N ASN A 213 15.24 -29.54 9.33
CA ASN A 213 16.53 -30.10 8.87
C ASN A 213 17.73 -29.16 8.94
N LEU A 214 17.57 -27.93 9.42
CA LEU A 214 18.68 -26.97 9.49
C LEU A 214 19.65 -27.23 10.64
N GLU A 215 19.20 -27.85 11.73
CA GLU A 215 20.06 -28.18 12.89
C GLU A 215 21.15 -29.20 12.56
N ASN A 216 20.98 -29.95 11.46
CA ASN A 216 22.00 -30.87 10.99
C ASN A 216 23.14 -30.10 10.30
N ARG A 217 24.27 -29.97 10.99
CA ARG A 217 25.48 -29.32 10.49
C ARG A 217 25.96 -29.86 9.15
N ASP A 218 25.80 -31.15 8.87
CA ASP A 218 26.32 -31.77 7.65
C ASP A 218 25.60 -31.28 6.39
N ARG A 219 24.51 -30.52 6.55
CA ARG A 219 23.74 -29.87 5.49
C ARG A 219 24.04 -28.39 5.33
N VAL A 220 24.99 -27.86 6.09
CA VAL A 220 25.35 -26.45 6.07
C VAL A 220 26.85 -26.29 5.83
N HIS A 221 27.19 -25.59 4.74
CA HIS A 221 28.57 -25.31 4.39
C HIS A 221 28.78 -23.82 4.23
N VAL A 222 29.88 -23.30 4.78
CA VAL A 222 30.24 -21.88 4.70
C VAL A 222 31.60 -21.77 4.04
N ILE A 223 31.71 -20.95 3.01
CA ILE A 223 32.93 -20.77 2.23
C ILE A 223 33.33 -19.30 2.32
N ASN A 224 34.61 -19.04 2.59
CA ASN A 224 35.21 -17.72 2.44
C ASN A 224 35.55 -17.52 0.95
N CYS A 225 34.81 -16.65 0.27
CA CYS A 225 34.99 -16.39 -1.15
C CYS A 225 36.33 -15.69 -1.45
N ASN A 226 36.89 -14.96 -0.49
CA ASN A 226 38.16 -14.26 -0.67
C ASN A 226 39.37 -15.21 -0.57
N THR A 227 39.31 -16.23 0.30
CA THR A 227 40.43 -17.18 0.49
C THR A 227 40.24 -18.50 -0.23
N GLY A 228 39.00 -18.86 -0.61
CA GLY A 228 38.67 -20.17 -1.17
C GLY A 228 38.49 -21.27 -0.12
N GLU A 229 38.61 -20.95 1.17
CA GLU A 229 38.60 -21.92 2.25
C GLU A 229 37.18 -22.22 2.74
N THR A 230 36.90 -23.49 3.05
CA THR A 230 35.67 -23.87 3.75
C THR A 230 35.83 -23.59 5.25
N ILE A 231 34.90 -22.84 5.81
CA ILE A 231 34.84 -22.46 7.22
C ILE A 231 34.02 -23.50 7.97
N CYS A 232 34.58 -24.03 9.05
CA CYS A 232 33.86 -25.00 9.86
C CYS A 232 32.73 -24.33 10.66
N VAL A 233 31.51 -24.84 10.50
CA VAL A 233 30.36 -24.51 11.34
C VAL A 233 30.47 -25.37 12.61
N SER A 234 30.68 -24.77 13.77
CA SER A 234 30.85 -25.53 15.02
C SER A 234 29.51 -25.99 15.60
N ARG A 235 28.44 -25.21 15.37
CA ARG A 235 27.09 -25.47 15.86
C ARG A 235 26.05 -24.77 15.00
N VAL A 236 24.90 -25.42 14.82
CA VAL A 236 23.70 -24.76 14.29
C VAL A 236 22.63 -24.82 15.37
N HIS A 237 21.99 -23.69 15.64
CA HIS A 237 20.88 -23.63 16.58
C HIS A 237 19.92 -22.50 16.21
N GLN A 238 18.66 -22.66 16.58
CA GLN A 238 17.64 -21.66 16.37
C GLN A 238 17.27 -21.00 17.70
N VAL A 239 17.15 -19.67 17.69
CA VAL A 239 16.59 -18.90 18.79
C VAL A 239 15.54 -17.96 18.21
N ASP A 240 14.33 -18.04 18.75
CA ASP A 240 13.16 -17.33 18.23
C ASP A 240 12.97 -17.61 16.71
N GLU A 241 12.91 -16.56 15.90
CA GLU A 241 12.75 -16.63 14.44
C GLU A 241 14.09 -16.52 13.68
N VAL A 242 15.21 -16.79 14.35
CA VAL A 242 16.55 -16.64 13.78
C VAL A 242 17.35 -17.92 13.97
N ILE A 243 17.93 -18.42 12.88
CA ILE A 243 18.89 -19.51 12.90
C ILE A 243 20.32 -18.96 12.91
N HIS A 244 21.14 -19.48 13.82
CA HIS A 244 22.53 -19.11 14.01
C HIS A 244 23.45 -20.26 13.59
N LEU A 245 24.35 -19.96 12.64
CA LEU A 245 25.44 -20.82 12.20
C LEU A 245 26.71 -20.36 12.92
N GLU A 246 27.07 -20.99 14.03
CA GLU A 246 28.28 -20.65 14.78
C GLU A 246 29.51 -21.12 14.02
N LEU A 247 30.51 -20.27 13.92
CA LEU A 247 31.74 -20.54 13.17
C LEU A 247 32.87 -20.88 14.13
N ALA A 248 33.76 -21.79 13.73
CA ALA A 248 34.91 -22.17 14.54
C ALA A 248 35.94 -21.03 14.69
N GLN A 249 35.95 -20.07 13.77
CA GLN A 249 36.84 -18.92 13.75
C GLN A 249 36.04 -17.63 13.53
N SER A 250 36.52 -16.52 14.09
CA SER A 250 35.95 -15.20 13.80
C SER A 250 36.31 -14.77 12.38
N ILE A 251 35.35 -14.17 11.68
CA ILE A 251 35.51 -13.59 10.35
C ILE A 251 35.55 -12.06 10.50
N SER A 252 36.52 -11.42 9.86
CA SER A 252 36.62 -9.96 9.83
C SER A 252 35.50 -9.33 8.98
N SER A 253 35.25 -8.04 9.19
CA SER A 253 34.39 -7.25 8.30
C SER A 253 34.94 -7.23 6.86
N GLY A 254 34.05 -7.09 5.87
CA GLY A 254 34.40 -6.98 4.45
C GLY A 254 34.72 -8.31 3.76
N VAL A 255 34.47 -9.44 4.41
CA VAL A 255 34.63 -10.79 3.84
C VAL A 255 33.35 -11.22 3.14
N ASP A 256 33.50 -11.74 1.92
CA ASP A 256 32.46 -12.33 1.10
C ASP A 256 32.33 -13.82 1.41
N LEU A 257 31.09 -14.26 1.64
CA LEU A 257 30.77 -15.61 2.08
C LEU A 257 29.77 -16.26 1.12
N ARG A 258 29.95 -17.56 0.88
CA ARG A 258 28.92 -18.43 0.32
C ARG A 258 28.42 -19.38 1.40
N ILE A 259 27.13 -19.40 1.63
CA ILE A 259 26.44 -20.28 2.58
C ILE A 259 25.57 -21.24 1.77
N ASP A 260 25.92 -22.52 1.79
CA ASP A 260 25.16 -23.59 1.15
C ASP A 260 24.31 -24.29 2.24
N ILE A 261 22.99 -24.40 2.02
CA ILE A 261 22.05 -25.11 2.91
C ILE A 261 21.26 -26.13 2.09
N ASP A 262 21.39 -27.40 2.44
CA ASP A 262 20.84 -28.52 1.69
C ASP A 262 19.62 -29.19 2.34
N GLY A 263 18.54 -29.30 1.56
CA GLY A 263 17.35 -30.08 1.92
C GLY A 263 16.58 -29.54 3.13
N PHE A 264 16.47 -28.21 3.24
CA PHE A 264 15.59 -27.57 4.21
C PHE A 264 14.12 -27.91 3.89
N ILE A 265 13.27 -28.02 4.91
CA ILE A 265 11.86 -28.37 4.71
C ILE A 265 10.97 -27.34 5.39
N SER A 266 10.12 -26.67 4.60
CA SER A 266 9.03 -25.83 5.07
C SER A 266 7.72 -26.61 4.98
N ALA A 267 7.14 -26.99 6.12
CA ALA A 267 5.92 -27.81 6.19
C ALA A 267 4.69 -27.04 6.73
N ASP A 268 4.89 -25.84 7.27
CA ASP A 268 3.88 -25.01 7.94
C ASP A 268 3.75 -23.62 7.30
N SER A 269 3.99 -23.52 5.98
CA SER A 269 3.94 -22.27 5.21
C SER A 269 2.53 -21.81 4.82
N GLY A 270 1.47 -22.43 5.37
CA GLY A 270 0.08 -22.23 4.98
C GLY A 270 -0.46 -20.78 4.87
N PRO A 271 -0.03 -19.78 5.67
CA PRO A 271 -0.44 -18.38 5.46
C PRO A 271 0.37 -17.66 4.37
N ASN A 272 1.55 -18.17 4.02
CA ASN A 272 2.53 -17.54 3.12
C ASN A 272 2.67 -18.28 1.78
N VAL A 273 2.01 -19.43 1.64
CA VAL A 273 1.90 -20.23 0.43
C VAL A 273 0.44 -20.63 0.28
N TYR A 274 -0.24 -19.99 -0.68
CA TYR A 274 -1.63 -20.28 -0.99
C TYR A 274 -1.74 -21.49 -1.92
N LYS A 275 -2.91 -22.13 -1.91
CA LYS A 275 -3.20 -23.29 -2.76
C LYS A 275 -4.62 -23.26 -3.29
N GLN A 276 -4.80 -23.85 -4.46
CA GLN A 276 -6.07 -24.21 -5.03
C GLN A 276 -6.00 -25.66 -5.49
N ILE A 277 -6.95 -26.47 -5.04
CA ILE A 277 -7.05 -27.87 -5.45
C ILE A 277 -8.47 -28.17 -5.95
N PRO A 278 -8.63 -28.96 -7.02
CA PRO A 278 -9.95 -29.42 -7.46
C PRO A 278 -10.70 -30.12 -6.32
N THR A 279 -12.01 -29.85 -6.22
CA THR A 279 -12.89 -30.58 -5.28
C THR A 279 -13.92 -31.37 -6.06
N ALA A 280 -14.59 -32.33 -5.40
CA ALA A 280 -15.65 -33.13 -6.05
C ALA A 280 -16.80 -32.26 -6.62
N LYS A 281 -17.01 -31.06 -6.07
CA LYS A 281 -18.06 -30.12 -6.49
C LYS A 281 -17.58 -29.11 -7.55
N TRP A 282 -16.28 -28.79 -7.58
CA TRP A 282 -15.72 -27.72 -8.41
C TRP A 282 -14.44 -28.16 -9.10
N ARG A 283 -14.48 -28.21 -10.45
CA ARG A 283 -13.31 -28.47 -11.30
C ARG A 283 -12.52 -27.18 -11.53
N VAL A 284 -11.81 -26.74 -10.50
CA VAL A 284 -10.88 -25.60 -10.59
C VAL A 284 -9.47 -26.10 -10.93
N PRO A 285 -8.67 -25.39 -11.74
CA PRO A 285 -7.27 -25.74 -11.98
C PRO A 285 -6.47 -25.79 -10.67
N GLN A 286 -5.58 -26.77 -10.55
CA GLN A 286 -4.66 -26.84 -9.43
C GLN A 286 -3.66 -25.67 -9.49
N MET A 287 -3.39 -25.04 -8.35
CA MET A 287 -2.46 -23.93 -8.22
C MET A 287 -1.80 -23.97 -6.84
N VAL A 288 -0.54 -23.57 -6.78
CA VAL A 288 0.19 -23.28 -5.54
C VAL A 288 1.08 -22.08 -5.81
N GLY A 289 1.10 -21.12 -4.89
CA GLY A 289 1.95 -19.95 -5.06
C GLY A 289 2.29 -19.30 -3.73
N SER A 290 3.35 -18.51 -3.72
CA SER A 290 3.79 -17.74 -2.56
C SER A 290 3.03 -16.43 -2.42
N ILE A 291 2.86 -15.98 -1.19
CA ILE A 291 2.41 -14.64 -0.83
C ILE A 291 3.23 -14.17 0.37
N PHE A 292 4.21 -13.32 0.13
CA PHE A 292 5.17 -12.93 1.16
C PHE A 292 4.91 -11.50 1.61
N GLU A 293 4.19 -11.37 2.72
CA GLU A 293 4.11 -10.11 3.46
C GLU A 293 5.43 -9.77 4.16
N PRO A 294 5.57 -8.55 4.69
CA PRO A 294 6.61 -8.21 5.65
C PRO A 294 6.92 -9.37 6.61
N THR A 295 8.20 -9.78 6.67
CA THR A 295 8.71 -10.85 7.54
C THR A 295 8.15 -12.27 7.26
N SER A 296 7.64 -12.53 6.06
CA SER A 296 7.00 -13.81 5.74
C SER A 296 7.89 -14.79 4.97
N ALA A 297 8.92 -14.32 4.24
CA ALA A 297 9.78 -15.19 3.43
C ALA A 297 10.53 -16.23 4.28
N ARG A 298 10.87 -15.86 5.53
CA ARG A 298 11.48 -16.74 6.56
C ARG A 298 10.69 -18.01 6.89
N HIS A 299 9.43 -18.11 6.49
CA HIS A 299 8.61 -19.31 6.67
C HIS A 299 8.79 -20.33 5.53
N VAL A 300 9.38 -19.92 4.40
CA VAL A 300 9.58 -20.78 3.23
C VAL A 300 11.04 -21.17 3.09
N PHE A 301 11.98 -20.22 3.23
CA PHE A 301 13.41 -20.48 3.15
C PHE A 301 14.19 -19.59 4.14
N PRO A 302 15.32 -20.07 4.70
CA PRO A 302 16.19 -19.24 5.54
C PRO A 302 16.71 -18.03 4.76
N SER A 303 16.58 -16.82 5.29
CA SER A 303 16.90 -15.61 4.52
C SER A 303 17.21 -14.39 5.36
N PHE A 304 17.85 -13.40 4.73
CA PHE A 304 17.92 -12.03 5.22
C PHE A 304 16.60 -11.30 4.97
N ASP A 305 15.58 -11.67 5.75
CA ASP A 305 14.19 -11.20 5.62
C ASP A 305 13.96 -9.84 6.32
N LEU A 306 14.70 -8.81 5.89
CA LEU A 306 14.56 -7.40 6.28
C LEU A 306 14.18 -6.53 5.08
N HIS A 307 13.43 -5.44 5.32
CA HIS A 307 12.94 -4.52 4.29
C HIS A 307 14.02 -3.76 3.51
N ASN A 308 15.22 -3.64 4.07
CA ASN A 308 16.34 -2.89 3.51
C ASN A 308 17.48 -3.78 2.96
N GLN A 309 17.24 -5.09 2.80
CA GLN A 309 18.24 -6.04 2.33
C GLN A 309 17.84 -6.62 0.96
N LYS A 310 18.21 -5.92 -0.11
CA LYS A 310 18.00 -6.38 -1.49
C LYS A 310 19.16 -7.25 -2.00
N ALA A 311 18.82 -8.28 -2.78
CA ALA A 311 19.74 -9.20 -3.45
C ALA A 311 19.13 -9.70 -4.76
N THR A 312 19.95 -10.29 -5.63
CA THR A 312 19.44 -10.94 -6.85
C THR A 312 19.12 -12.41 -6.60
N PHE A 313 18.22 -12.99 -7.40
CA PHE A 313 17.77 -14.36 -7.22
C PHE A 313 17.81 -15.15 -8.52
N ASN A 314 18.25 -16.40 -8.44
CA ASN A 314 17.99 -17.44 -9.43
C ASN A 314 17.09 -18.49 -8.78
N LEU A 315 15.86 -18.63 -9.26
CA LEU A 315 14.90 -19.60 -8.75
C LEU A 315 14.74 -20.76 -9.74
N CYS A 316 14.78 -21.98 -9.24
CA CYS A 316 14.27 -23.17 -9.92
C CYS A 316 13.16 -23.79 -9.08
N LEU A 317 12.00 -24.01 -9.70
CA LEU A 317 10.83 -24.62 -9.08
C LEU A 317 10.55 -25.97 -9.71
N ASN A 318 10.55 -27.03 -8.90
CA ASN A 318 10.09 -28.35 -9.26
C ASN A 318 8.63 -28.51 -8.82
N HIS A 319 7.71 -28.50 -9.80
CA HIS A 319 6.25 -28.38 -9.59
C HIS A 319 5.44 -29.55 -10.18
N GLY A 320 6.10 -30.49 -10.86
CA GLY A 320 5.48 -31.63 -11.50
C GLY A 320 5.13 -31.37 -12.99
N PRO A 321 5.17 -32.39 -13.85
CA PRO A 321 5.19 -32.21 -15.31
C PRO A 321 3.88 -31.71 -15.93
N SER A 322 2.75 -31.77 -15.20
CA SER A 322 1.44 -31.29 -15.67
C SER A 322 1.18 -29.81 -15.37
N MET A 323 2.09 -29.16 -14.66
CA MET A 323 1.97 -27.76 -14.25
C MET A 323 2.95 -26.90 -15.05
N THR A 324 2.68 -25.59 -15.06
CA THR A 324 3.58 -24.53 -15.53
C THR A 324 3.88 -23.64 -14.33
N ALA A 325 5.02 -22.95 -14.32
CA ALA A 325 5.33 -21.98 -13.29
C ALA A 325 5.69 -20.60 -13.86
N ILE A 326 5.39 -19.57 -13.09
CA ILE A 326 5.81 -18.19 -13.28
C ILE A 326 6.52 -17.67 -12.01
N SER A 327 7.33 -16.63 -12.17
CA SER A 327 8.05 -15.96 -11.10
C SER A 327 8.35 -14.50 -11.50
N ASN A 328 9.14 -13.80 -10.70
CA ASN A 328 9.51 -12.39 -10.92
C ASN A 328 10.25 -12.14 -12.25
N SER A 329 10.95 -13.14 -12.78
CA SER A 329 11.73 -13.08 -14.01
C SER A 329 11.24 -14.10 -15.03
N LEU A 330 11.71 -13.97 -16.27
CA LEU A 330 11.34 -14.87 -17.36
C LEU A 330 11.90 -16.28 -17.13
N ILE A 331 11.22 -17.29 -17.68
CA ILE A 331 11.70 -18.66 -17.71
C ILE A 331 12.99 -18.70 -18.54
N ASN A 332 14.03 -19.34 -18.00
CA ASN A 332 15.24 -19.67 -18.73
C ASN A 332 15.04 -21.03 -19.45
N PRO A 333 14.89 -21.03 -20.79
CA PRO A 333 14.58 -22.25 -21.55
C PRO A 333 15.77 -23.21 -21.63
N ASN A 334 17.00 -22.74 -21.39
CA ASN A 334 18.20 -23.57 -21.50
C ASN A 334 18.39 -24.50 -20.29
N ILE A 335 17.79 -24.15 -19.15
CA ILE A 335 17.91 -24.91 -17.89
C ILE A 335 16.59 -25.62 -17.56
N SER A 336 15.45 -25.01 -17.93
CA SER A 336 14.12 -25.56 -17.65
C SER A 336 13.86 -26.87 -18.40
N THR A 337 13.18 -27.80 -17.74
CA THR A 337 12.79 -29.10 -18.29
C THR A 337 11.35 -29.43 -17.89
N SER A 338 10.81 -30.56 -18.37
CA SER A 338 9.45 -30.96 -17.98
C SER A 338 9.35 -31.17 -16.46
N GLY A 339 8.49 -30.39 -15.80
CA GLY A 339 8.29 -30.41 -14.36
C GLY A 339 9.27 -29.59 -13.53
N ILE A 340 10.28 -28.96 -14.15
CA ILE A 340 11.23 -28.05 -13.50
C ILE A 340 11.32 -26.75 -14.30
N SER A 341 10.87 -25.65 -13.72
CA SER A 341 10.98 -24.32 -14.30
C SER A 341 12.07 -23.53 -13.58
N CYS A 342 13.12 -23.18 -14.30
CA CYS A 342 14.19 -22.30 -13.82
C CYS A 342 14.04 -20.92 -14.47
N PHE A 343 14.22 -19.88 -13.68
CA PHE A 343 14.03 -18.50 -14.09
C PHE A 343 15.37 -17.77 -14.25
N GLU A 344 15.37 -16.76 -15.12
CA GLU A 344 16.50 -15.84 -15.28
C GLU A 344 16.80 -15.11 -13.97
N LYS A 345 18.00 -14.53 -13.88
CA LYS A 345 18.41 -13.78 -12.69
C LYS A 345 17.49 -12.56 -12.53
N THR A 346 16.94 -12.36 -11.34
CA THR A 346 16.11 -11.18 -11.06
C THR A 346 16.96 -9.91 -10.96
N VAL A 347 16.30 -8.76 -11.11
CA VAL A 347 16.80 -7.50 -10.53
C VAL A 347 16.95 -7.62 -9.00
N PRO A 348 17.63 -6.70 -8.31
CA PRO A 348 17.70 -6.73 -6.85
C PRO A 348 16.31 -6.63 -6.20
N LEU A 349 15.97 -7.62 -5.37
CA LEU A 349 14.71 -7.76 -4.64
C LEU A 349 15.00 -8.01 -3.16
N THR A 350 14.10 -7.61 -2.26
CA THR A 350 14.11 -8.14 -0.88
C THR A 350 13.59 -9.59 -0.87
N ALA A 351 13.92 -10.40 0.13
CA ALA A 351 13.46 -11.80 0.21
C ALA A 351 11.93 -11.94 0.11
N GLN A 352 11.19 -11.02 0.73
CA GLN A 352 9.72 -10.91 0.68
C GLN A 352 9.15 -10.51 -0.71
N GLN A 353 9.95 -10.04 -1.65
CA GLN A 353 9.50 -9.71 -3.02
C GLN A 353 9.64 -10.90 -3.97
N ILE A 354 10.19 -12.04 -3.50
CA ILE A 354 10.23 -13.26 -4.30
C ILE A 354 8.84 -13.86 -4.39
N SER A 355 8.43 -14.16 -5.62
CA SER A 355 7.15 -14.78 -5.91
C SER A 355 7.33 -15.95 -6.87
N PHE A 356 6.60 -17.03 -6.62
CA PHE A 356 6.45 -18.14 -7.54
C PHE A 356 5.01 -18.62 -7.52
N VAL A 357 4.51 -19.00 -8.69
CA VAL A 357 3.20 -19.63 -8.83
C VAL A 357 3.33 -20.78 -9.79
N ALA A 358 3.03 -21.99 -9.34
CA ALA A 358 2.83 -23.15 -10.19
C ALA A 358 1.34 -23.44 -10.35
N PHE A 359 0.89 -23.67 -11.57
CA PHE A 359 -0.52 -23.90 -11.88
C PHE A 359 -0.69 -24.86 -13.05
N GLU A 360 -1.80 -25.59 -13.07
CA GLU A 360 -2.23 -26.35 -14.24
C GLU A 360 -2.51 -25.40 -15.40
N ARG A 361 -2.07 -25.76 -16.60
CA ARG A 361 -2.17 -24.92 -17.79
C ARG A 361 -3.61 -24.42 -18.01
N THR A 362 -3.79 -23.11 -17.85
CA THR A 362 -5.02 -22.38 -18.17
C THR A 362 -4.89 -21.72 -19.54
N ASN A 363 -5.97 -21.12 -20.05
CA ASN A 363 -5.90 -20.19 -21.16
C ASN A 363 -5.69 -18.78 -20.58
N PRO A 364 -4.45 -18.26 -20.49
CA PRO A 364 -4.23 -16.91 -20.02
C PRO A 364 -4.78 -15.88 -21.02
N LEU A 365 -5.14 -14.71 -20.53
CA LEU A 365 -5.26 -13.54 -21.39
C LEU A 365 -3.88 -12.93 -21.56
N PHE A 366 -3.50 -12.68 -22.81
CA PHE A 366 -2.16 -12.23 -23.18
C PHE A 366 -2.27 -10.92 -23.96
N TYR A 367 -1.54 -9.90 -23.51
CA TYR A 367 -1.42 -8.61 -24.18
C TYR A 367 0.06 -8.36 -24.50
N ASN A 368 0.34 -8.05 -25.76
CA ASN A 368 1.69 -7.73 -26.20
C ASN A 368 2.19 -6.41 -25.60
N THR A 369 3.49 -6.21 -25.65
CA THR A 369 4.15 -4.92 -25.40
C THR A 369 3.50 -3.82 -26.23
N THR A 370 3.15 -2.71 -25.58
CA THR A 370 2.51 -1.54 -26.20
C THR A 370 3.02 -0.25 -25.57
N THR A 371 2.48 0.89 -26.01
CA THR A 371 2.68 2.18 -25.37
C THR A 371 1.33 2.83 -25.09
N LEU A 372 1.24 3.59 -24.00
CA LEU A 372 0.06 4.38 -23.64
C LEU A 372 0.50 5.73 -23.10
N ASP A 373 0.03 6.81 -23.74
CA ASP A 373 0.38 8.20 -23.39
C ASP A 373 1.89 8.44 -23.27
N GLY A 374 2.66 7.83 -24.20
CA GLY A 374 4.12 7.90 -24.23
C GLY A 374 4.84 6.94 -23.29
N ALA A 375 4.14 6.26 -22.36
CA ALA A 375 4.77 5.30 -21.45
C ALA A 375 4.90 3.89 -22.05
N TYR A 376 6.02 3.22 -21.79
CA TYR A 376 6.24 1.80 -22.11
C TYR A 376 5.35 0.89 -21.24
N LEU A 377 4.67 -0.05 -21.88
CA LEU A 377 3.92 -1.12 -21.23
C LEU A 377 4.51 -2.49 -21.61
N PRO A 378 4.85 -3.34 -20.63
CA PRO A 378 5.41 -4.66 -20.89
C PRO A 378 4.36 -5.61 -21.49
N GLU A 379 4.76 -6.84 -21.82
CA GLU A 379 3.79 -7.92 -22.01
C GLU A 379 2.99 -8.13 -20.71
N ILE A 380 1.67 -8.21 -20.80
CA ILE A 380 0.80 -8.44 -19.64
C ILE A 380 0.08 -9.77 -19.81
N ASN A 381 0.31 -10.67 -18.86
CA ASN A 381 -0.31 -11.98 -18.80
C ASN A 381 -1.28 -12.03 -17.62
N MET A 382 -2.53 -12.43 -17.86
CA MET A 382 -3.50 -12.67 -16.79
C MET A 382 -3.85 -14.14 -16.68
N ILE A 383 -3.56 -14.71 -15.52
CA ILE A 383 -3.78 -16.11 -15.16
C ILE A 383 -4.95 -16.17 -14.20
N PHE A 384 -6.02 -16.84 -14.62
CA PHE A 384 -7.25 -16.96 -13.82
C PHE A 384 -7.31 -18.28 -13.06
N ASN A 385 -7.91 -18.24 -11.87
CA ASN A 385 -8.16 -19.41 -11.05
C ASN A 385 -9.34 -20.29 -11.55
N LEU A 386 -9.97 -19.92 -12.66
CA LEU A 386 -11.10 -20.61 -13.26
C LEU A 386 -10.93 -20.71 -14.77
N ASN A 387 -11.38 -21.84 -15.34
CA ASN A 387 -11.51 -22.00 -16.78
C ASN A 387 -12.74 -21.21 -17.25
N ALA A 388 -12.61 -19.89 -17.37
CA ALA A 388 -13.68 -19.03 -17.89
C ALA A 388 -13.86 -19.26 -19.39
N LYS A 389 -15.10 -19.35 -19.86
CA LYS A 389 -15.42 -19.40 -21.30
C LYS A 389 -15.46 -18.02 -21.94
N ASN A 390 -15.64 -16.97 -21.13
CA ASN A 390 -15.74 -15.59 -21.59
C ASN A 390 -14.71 -14.73 -20.84
N PHE A 391 -13.53 -14.56 -21.44
CA PHE A 391 -12.47 -13.75 -20.86
C PHE A 391 -12.66 -12.25 -21.09
N GLN A 392 -13.55 -11.85 -22.02
CA GLN A 392 -13.82 -10.43 -22.32
C GLN A 392 -14.28 -9.64 -21.09
N GLN A 393 -14.95 -10.31 -20.14
CA GLN A 393 -15.39 -9.68 -18.89
C GLN A 393 -14.23 -9.21 -17.98
N TYR A 394 -12.99 -9.59 -18.27
CA TYR A 394 -11.80 -9.20 -17.50
C TYR A 394 -10.90 -8.20 -18.25
N GLU A 395 -11.27 -7.76 -19.46
CA GLU A 395 -10.50 -6.77 -20.23
C GLU A 395 -10.32 -5.43 -19.49
N TRP A 396 -11.25 -5.10 -18.59
CA TRP A 396 -11.17 -3.91 -17.75
C TRP A 396 -9.91 -3.90 -16.86
N ILE A 397 -9.44 -5.08 -16.41
CA ILE A 397 -8.23 -5.21 -15.57
C ILE A 397 -7.03 -4.70 -16.36
N HIS A 398 -6.85 -5.19 -17.60
CA HIS A 398 -5.76 -4.72 -18.47
C HIS A 398 -5.88 -3.23 -18.75
N SER A 399 -7.08 -2.73 -19.07
CA SER A 399 -7.26 -1.29 -19.33
C SER A 399 -6.86 -0.43 -18.13
N GLU A 400 -7.24 -0.84 -16.92
CA GLU A 400 -6.92 -0.13 -15.69
C GLU A 400 -5.43 -0.22 -15.35
N VAL A 401 -4.84 -1.43 -15.38
CA VAL A 401 -3.41 -1.65 -15.16
C VAL A 401 -2.59 -0.78 -16.09
N SER A 402 -2.89 -0.77 -17.39
CA SER A 402 -2.16 0.01 -18.38
C SER A 402 -2.20 1.51 -18.10
N LYS A 403 -3.36 2.05 -17.68
CA LYS A 403 -3.50 3.47 -17.30
C LYS A 403 -2.73 3.81 -16.03
N VAL A 404 -2.81 2.96 -15.01
CA VAL A 404 -2.08 3.15 -13.75
C VAL A 404 -0.57 3.07 -13.98
N MET A 405 -0.09 2.10 -14.78
CA MET A 405 1.32 1.98 -15.15
C MET A 405 1.83 3.18 -15.94
N SER A 406 1.01 3.71 -16.87
CA SER A 406 1.37 4.91 -17.62
C SER A 406 1.56 6.13 -16.70
N LEU A 407 0.62 6.36 -15.77
CA LEU A 407 0.76 7.41 -14.77
C LEU A 407 1.95 7.19 -13.85
N MET A 408 2.16 5.97 -13.32
CA MET A 408 3.31 5.68 -12.45
C MET A 408 4.64 5.89 -13.16
N SER A 409 4.75 5.53 -14.44
CA SER A 409 5.94 5.78 -15.25
C SER A 409 6.20 7.29 -15.41
N LYS A 410 5.16 8.07 -15.72
CA LYS A 410 5.25 9.53 -15.86
C LYS A 410 5.55 10.24 -14.54
N TRP A 411 4.96 9.78 -13.45
CA TRP A 411 5.11 10.38 -12.13
C TRP A 411 6.46 10.08 -11.53
N SER A 412 6.91 8.82 -11.58
CA SER A 412 8.24 8.45 -11.10
C SER A 412 9.38 8.90 -12.01
N GLY A 413 9.10 9.17 -13.29
CA GLY A 413 10.16 9.35 -14.30
C GLY A 413 10.87 8.04 -14.66
N PHE A 414 10.32 6.89 -14.23
CA PHE A 414 10.94 5.58 -14.34
C PHE A 414 9.98 4.60 -15.01
N SER A 415 10.26 4.16 -16.24
CA SER A 415 9.45 3.14 -16.92
C SER A 415 9.49 1.81 -16.18
N TYR A 416 8.44 1.01 -16.35
CA TYR A 416 8.43 -0.35 -15.80
C TYR A 416 9.66 -1.16 -16.29
N PRO A 417 10.43 -1.78 -15.38
CA PRO A 417 11.77 -2.28 -15.73
C PRO A 417 11.80 -3.71 -16.28
N LEU A 418 10.71 -4.47 -16.14
CA LEU A 418 10.68 -5.87 -16.57
C LEU A 418 9.99 -6.00 -17.93
N PRO A 419 10.38 -6.97 -18.76
CA PRO A 419 9.76 -7.19 -20.08
C PRO A 419 8.32 -7.72 -19.99
N ARG A 420 7.92 -8.22 -18.81
CA ARG A 420 6.61 -8.84 -18.58
C ARG A 420 6.08 -8.55 -17.18
N LEU A 421 4.76 -8.47 -17.07
CA LEU A 421 3.99 -8.45 -15.83
C LEU A 421 2.98 -9.61 -15.82
N GLU A 422 3.06 -10.47 -14.81
CA GLU A 422 2.14 -11.57 -14.60
C GLU A 422 1.08 -11.17 -13.55
N ILE A 423 -0.19 -11.28 -13.87
CA ILE A 423 -1.32 -11.00 -12.97
C ILE A 423 -2.05 -12.31 -12.70
N VAL A 424 -2.05 -12.76 -11.45
CA VAL A 424 -2.61 -14.03 -11.02
C VAL A 424 -3.84 -13.77 -10.17
N VAL A 425 -5.01 -14.23 -10.62
CA VAL A 425 -6.20 -14.29 -9.78
C VAL A 425 -6.14 -15.58 -8.98
N ALA A 426 -6.15 -15.50 -7.65
CA ALA A 426 -5.91 -16.63 -6.75
C ALA A 426 -6.88 -16.62 -5.55
N PRO A 427 -7.06 -17.74 -4.83
CA PRO A 427 -7.88 -17.80 -3.61
C PRO A 427 -7.16 -17.21 -2.39
N VAL A 428 -6.69 -15.97 -2.52
CA VAL A 428 -6.03 -15.20 -1.45
C VAL A 428 -7.03 -14.25 -0.79
N MET A 429 -6.72 -13.81 0.43
CA MET A 429 -7.59 -12.88 1.17
C MET A 429 -7.38 -11.41 0.78
N ALA A 430 -6.17 -11.05 0.35
CA ALA A 430 -5.77 -9.69 0.01
C ALA A 430 -4.87 -9.72 -1.23
N GLY A 431 -4.78 -8.58 -1.92
CA GLY A 431 -3.83 -8.40 -3.01
C GLY A 431 -2.39 -8.45 -2.51
N HIS A 432 -1.48 -8.78 -3.41
CA HIS A 432 -0.04 -8.76 -3.15
C HIS A 432 0.74 -8.39 -4.41
N SER A 433 1.68 -7.46 -4.24
CA SER A 433 2.55 -6.96 -5.30
C SER A 433 3.98 -7.44 -5.08
N ALA A 434 4.36 -8.45 -5.85
CA ALA A 434 5.77 -8.80 -6.03
C ALA A 434 6.22 -8.24 -7.38
N LEU A 435 7.41 -7.64 -7.49
CA LEU A 435 7.87 -7.08 -8.76
C LEU A 435 7.85 -8.14 -9.88
N GLY A 436 7.06 -7.94 -10.93
CA GLY A 436 6.83 -8.92 -12.00
C GLY A 436 5.60 -9.81 -11.83
N VAL A 437 5.05 -9.93 -10.62
CA VAL A 437 3.90 -10.80 -10.30
C VAL A 437 2.92 -10.10 -9.35
N ILE A 438 1.75 -9.75 -9.85
CA ILE A 438 0.63 -9.26 -9.04
C ILE A 438 -0.32 -10.41 -8.73
N THR A 439 -0.65 -10.64 -7.46
CA THR A 439 -1.66 -11.62 -7.05
C THR A 439 -2.92 -10.92 -6.56
N LEU A 440 -4.08 -11.21 -7.17
CA LEU A 440 -5.36 -10.59 -6.86
C LEU A 440 -6.33 -11.61 -6.22
N PRO A 441 -7.11 -11.20 -5.18
CA PRO A 441 -8.15 -12.05 -4.61
C PRO A 441 -9.23 -12.35 -5.63
N ALA A 442 -9.53 -13.63 -5.84
CA ALA A 442 -10.62 -14.05 -6.73
C ALA A 442 -11.97 -13.42 -6.36
N GLN A 443 -12.22 -13.18 -5.07
CA GLN A 443 -13.45 -12.55 -4.59
C GLN A 443 -13.51 -11.05 -4.93
N ALA A 444 -12.37 -10.35 -4.95
CA ALA A 444 -12.32 -8.94 -5.33
C ALA A 444 -12.64 -8.81 -6.83
N ILE A 445 -12.05 -9.65 -7.67
CA ILE A 445 -12.21 -9.57 -9.13
C ILE A 445 -13.59 -10.06 -9.61
N ALA A 446 -14.27 -10.91 -8.83
CA ALA A 446 -15.60 -11.43 -9.19
C ALA A 446 -16.67 -10.34 -9.40
N TYR A 447 -16.49 -9.15 -8.83
CA TYR A 447 -17.48 -8.07 -8.85
C TYR A 447 -16.84 -6.73 -9.21
N GLN A 448 -16.70 -6.46 -10.51
CA GLN A 448 -16.13 -5.22 -11.04
C GLN A 448 -16.79 -3.94 -10.48
N LYS A 449 -18.09 -3.97 -10.12
CA LYS A 449 -18.78 -2.77 -9.62
C LYS A 449 -18.35 -2.33 -8.22
N HIS A 450 -17.59 -3.15 -7.49
CA HIS A 450 -17.16 -2.80 -6.14
C HIS A 450 -15.94 -1.89 -6.16
N THR A 451 -16.02 -0.77 -5.44
CA THR A 451 -14.92 0.19 -5.28
C THR A 451 -13.63 -0.48 -4.80
N SER A 452 -13.72 -1.39 -3.83
CA SER A 452 -12.56 -2.10 -3.28
C SER A 452 -11.77 -2.90 -4.31
N THR A 453 -12.43 -3.36 -5.38
CA THR A 453 -11.80 -4.13 -6.45
C THR A 453 -10.80 -3.27 -7.22
N HIS A 454 -11.22 -2.06 -7.59
CA HIS A 454 -10.38 -1.07 -8.25
C HIS A 454 -9.29 -0.55 -7.31
N GLU A 455 -9.63 -0.24 -6.05
CA GLU A 455 -8.64 0.19 -5.05
C GLU A 455 -7.52 -0.83 -4.85
N THR A 456 -7.86 -2.11 -4.80
CA THR A 456 -6.87 -3.19 -4.68
C THR A 456 -5.99 -3.22 -5.92
N LEU A 457 -6.59 -3.22 -7.12
CA LEU A 457 -5.84 -3.29 -8.38
C LEU A 457 -4.87 -2.11 -8.54
N ILE A 458 -5.32 -0.88 -8.29
CA ILE A 458 -4.49 0.32 -8.36
C ILE A 458 -3.31 0.21 -7.39
N LYS A 459 -3.54 -0.20 -6.14
CA LYS A 459 -2.47 -0.36 -5.13
C LYS A 459 -1.44 -1.40 -5.54
N GLU A 460 -1.88 -2.57 -6.03
CA GLU A 460 -0.94 -3.61 -6.44
C GLU A 460 -0.09 -3.17 -7.64
N VAL A 461 -0.65 -2.38 -8.57
CA VAL A 461 0.13 -1.82 -9.69
C VAL A 461 1.11 -0.76 -9.20
N ILE A 462 0.72 0.13 -8.28
CA ILE A 462 1.65 1.10 -7.65
C ILE A 462 2.79 0.37 -6.93
N GLY A 463 2.49 -0.75 -6.26
CA GLY A 463 3.47 -1.57 -5.55
C GLY A 463 4.62 -2.08 -6.42
N GLN A 464 4.41 -2.24 -7.73
CA GLN A 464 5.49 -2.60 -8.66
C GLN A 464 6.64 -1.56 -8.62
N TRP A 465 6.33 -0.28 -8.44
CA TRP A 465 7.31 0.78 -8.23
C TRP A 465 7.71 0.88 -6.76
N MET A 466 6.70 1.05 -5.89
CA MET A 466 6.89 1.52 -4.51
C MET A 466 7.25 0.45 -3.48
N GLU A 467 7.15 -0.83 -3.84
CA GLU A 467 7.59 -1.98 -3.03
C GLU A 467 8.62 -2.84 -3.79
N GLY A 468 8.50 -2.88 -5.13
CA GLY A 468 9.39 -3.63 -6.02
C GLY A 468 10.70 -2.91 -6.30
N VAL A 469 10.64 -1.84 -7.10
CA VAL A 469 11.84 -1.12 -7.59
C VAL A 469 12.53 -0.38 -6.45
N VAL A 470 11.82 0.45 -5.69
CA VAL A 470 12.33 1.11 -4.49
C VAL A 470 11.62 0.51 -3.29
N THR A 471 12.34 0.23 -2.21
CA THR A 471 11.71 -0.07 -0.91
C THR A 471 11.98 1.05 0.08
N THR A 472 11.12 1.20 1.08
CA THR A 472 11.38 2.11 2.21
C THR A 472 11.64 1.31 3.47
N GLU A 473 12.58 1.75 4.32
CA GLU A 473 12.89 1.06 5.59
C GLU A 473 11.71 1.02 6.58
N HIS A 474 10.70 1.88 6.38
CA HIS A 474 9.56 2.06 7.28
C HIS A 474 8.24 1.62 6.61
N THR A 475 7.72 0.44 7.00
CA THR A 475 6.53 -0.18 6.40
C THR A 475 5.29 0.71 6.39
N CYS A 476 5.06 1.50 7.45
CA CYS A 476 3.88 2.37 7.50
C CYS A 476 4.01 3.60 6.62
N PHE A 477 5.23 4.03 6.28
CA PHE A 477 5.45 5.11 5.32
C PHE A 477 5.10 4.61 3.92
N GLU A 478 5.66 3.45 3.54
CA GLU A 478 5.43 2.81 2.24
C GLU A 478 3.93 2.59 1.99
N LYS A 479 3.22 1.98 2.96
CA LYS A 479 1.77 1.76 2.87
C LYS A 479 0.97 3.07 2.79
N ALA A 480 1.36 4.09 3.54
CA ALA A 480 0.65 5.37 3.53
C ALA A 480 0.85 6.11 2.19
N LEU A 481 2.06 6.06 1.62
CA LEU A 481 2.36 6.65 0.32
C LEU A 481 1.61 5.92 -0.80
N ILE A 482 1.58 4.59 -0.80
CA ILE A 482 0.81 3.80 -1.77
C ILE A 482 -0.69 4.13 -1.68
N ALA A 483 -1.24 4.25 -0.48
CA ALA A 483 -2.64 4.63 -0.29
C ALA A 483 -2.92 6.06 -0.80
N TYR A 484 -2.01 7.00 -0.55
CA TYR A 484 -2.12 8.37 -1.07
C TYR A 484 -2.11 8.40 -2.60
N LEU A 485 -1.17 7.68 -3.22
CA LEU A 485 -1.05 7.57 -4.66
C LEU A 485 -2.27 6.91 -5.29
N GLU A 486 -2.86 5.90 -4.65
CA GLU A 486 -4.12 5.31 -5.11
C GLU A 486 -5.22 6.37 -5.18
N TRP A 487 -5.38 7.20 -4.15
CA TRP A 487 -6.40 8.26 -4.16
C TRP A 487 -6.13 9.30 -5.27
N LYS A 488 -4.87 9.66 -5.47
CA LYS A 488 -4.45 10.62 -6.49
C LYS A 488 -4.69 10.06 -7.90
N ILE A 489 -4.25 8.83 -8.17
CA ILE A 489 -4.45 8.15 -9.46
C ILE A 489 -5.94 7.98 -9.76
N ASN A 490 -6.73 7.60 -8.75
CA ASN A 490 -8.17 7.50 -8.95
C ASN A 490 -8.80 8.86 -9.31
N GLU A 491 -8.35 9.95 -8.71
CA GLU A 491 -8.84 11.30 -9.03
C GLU A 491 -8.44 11.74 -10.45
N GLU A 492 -7.25 11.37 -10.93
CA GLU A 492 -6.85 11.64 -12.33
C GLU A 492 -7.63 10.78 -13.35
N LEU A 493 -7.80 9.49 -13.04
CA LEU A 493 -8.41 8.53 -13.98
C LEU A 493 -9.93 8.41 -13.85
N GLN A 494 -10.50 8.92 -12.76
CA GLN A 494 -11.93 8.86 -12.42
C GLN A 494 -12.49 7.43 -12.48
N ILE A 495 -11.74 6.43 -11.99
CA ILE A 495 -12.13 5.01 -12.02
C ILE A 495 -13.33 4.75 -11.10
N VAL A 496 -13.25 5.25 -9.86
CA VAL A 496 -14.36 5.24 -8.90
C VAL A 496 -14.67 6.67 -8.43
N LYS A 497 -15.91 6.92 -8.01
CA LYS A 497 -16.36 8.23 -7.52
C LYS A 497 -15.79 8.51 -6.11
N LYS A 498 -14.51 8.87 -6.07
CA LYS A 498 -13.69 9.07 -4.87
C LYS A 498 -12.65 10.16 -5.14
N THR A 499 -12.38 11.02 -4.16
CA THR A 499 -11.37 12.09 -4.24
C THR A 499 -10.49 12.05 -3.00
N ARG A 500 -9.27 12.58 -3.10
CA ARG A 500 -8.33 12.66 -1.96
C ARG A 500 -8.98 13.36 -0.75
N LYS A 501 -9.66 14.48 -1.02
CA LYS A 501 -10.36 15.27 -0.01
C LYS A 501 -11.46 14.51 0.72
N MET A 502 -12.26 13.72 0.00
CA MET A 502 -13.30 12.89 0.62
C MET A 502 -12.70 11.81 1.53
N GLU A 503 -11.60 11.18 1.10
CA GLU A 503 -10.92 10.16 1.91
C GLU A 503 -10.26 10.73 3.15
N VAL A 504 -9.55 11.84 3.03
CA VAL A 504 -8.95 12.52 4.18
C VAL A 504 -10.04 12.91 5.19
N SER A 505 -11.17 13.43 4.72
CA SER A 505 -12.31 13.75 5.58
C SER A 505 -12.90 12.51 6.27
N ARG A 506 -12.87 11.34 5.60
CA ARG A 506 -13.37 10.06 6.13
C ARG A 506 -12.46 9.48 7.22
N ILE A 507 -11.15 9.64 7.09
CA ILE A 507 -10.17 9.13 8.07
C ILE A 507 -9.86 10.12 9.20
N ARG A 508 -10.29 11.37 9.07
CA ARG A 508 -10.11 12.39 10.11
C ARG A 508 -10.90 11.99 11.37
N PRO A 509 -10.23 11.83 12.52
CA PRO A 509 -10.85 11.24 13.71
C PRO A 509 -11.92 12.15 14.32
N ARG A 510 -12.97 11.53 14.84
CA ARG A 510 -14.03 12.22 15.60
C ARG A 510 -13.69 12.36 17.09
N ASN A 511 -12.70 11.60 17.56
CA ASN A 511 -12.16 11.65 18.91
C ASN A 511 -10.65 11.43 18.83
N LEU A 512 -9.84 12.37 19.32
CA LEU A 512 -8.38 12.27 19.20
C LEU A 512 -7.77 11.19 20.13
N ASN A 513 -8.54 10.70 21.12
CA ASN A 513 -8.13 9.59 21.97
C ASN A 513 -8.38 8.22 21.32
N GLU A 514 -9.12 8.14 20.22
CA GLU A 514 -9.32 6.88 19.51
C GLU A 514 -7.98 6.41 18.93
N THR A 515 -7.53 5.25 19.41
CA THR A 515 -6.35 4.57 18.86
C THR A 515 -6.63 4.11 17.43
N ALA A 516 -5.58 3.88 16.63
CA ALA A 516 -5.69 3.30 15.30
C ALA A 516 -6.52 1.99 15.27
N ASP A 517 -6.53 1.22 16.36
CA ASP A 517 -7.31 -0.01 16.53
C ASP A 517 -8.83 0.21 16.66
N GLN A 518 -9.27 1.41 17.03
CA GLN A 518 -10.69 1.77 17.20
C GLN A 518 -11.32 2.33 15.93
N LEU A 519 -10.51 2.75 14.94
CA LEU A 519 -10.96 3.08 13.58
C LEU A 519 -11.30 1.80 12.79
N ARG A 520 -12.28 1.02 13.29
CA ARG A 520 -12.93 -0.07 12.55
C ARG A 520 -13.87 0.49 11.46
N VAL A 521 -13.37 1.37 10.59
CA VAL A 521 -14.04 1.72 9.33
C VAL A 521 -13.00 1.96 8.21
N ILE A 522 -12.09 1.01 8.03
CA ILE A 522 -11.65 0.62 6.69
C ILE A 522 -11.87 -0.88 6.61
N ARG A 523 -13.06 -1.30 6.17
CA ARG A 523 -13.24 -2.70 5.74
C ARG A 523 -12.23 -2.93 4.62
N GLN A 524 -11.40 -3.97 4.80
CA GLN A 524 -10.37 -4.52 3.91
C GLN A 524 -8.89 -4.20 4.18
N VAL A 525 -8.43 -4.13 5.43
CA VAL A 525 -7.03 -4.52 5.72
C VAL A 525 -6.95 -5.33 7.02
N LYS A 526 -6.40 -6.54 6.86
CA LYS A 526 -6.07 -7.65 7.78
C LYS A 526 -6.09 -7.46 9.32
N PRO A 527 -6.53 -8.49 10.07
CA PRO A 527 -6.10 -8.78 11.44
C PRO A 527 -4.90 -9.76 11.52
N GLN A 528 -3.96 -9.74 10.56
CA GLN A 528 -2.84 -10.70 10.54
C GLN A 528 -1.43 -10.13 10.25
N SER A 529 -1.25 -8.82 10.09
CA SER A 529 0.10 -8.23 10.15
C SER A 529 0.33 -7.62 11.53
N THR A 530 1.45 -7.99 12.17
CA THR A 530 1.91 -7.52 13.48
C THR A 530 2.22 -6.01 13.56
N SER A 531 1.95 -5.22 12.52
CA SER A 531 2.01 -3.76 12.54
C SER A 531 0.77 -3.13 11.87
N LEU A 532 -0.27 -2.86 12.66
CA LEU A 532 -1.39 -2.03 12.21
C LEU A 532 -0.90 -0.59 12.02
N CYS A 533 -0.76 -0.15 10.77
CA CYS A 533 -0.40 1.22 10.45
C CYS A 533 -1.64 2.12 10.58
N SER A 534 -1.51 3.24 11.29
CA SER A 534 -2.62 4.17 11.43
C SER A 534 -2.93 4.86 10.10
N PRO A 535 -4.21 4.96 9.68
CA PRO A 535 -4.58 5.61 8.42
C PRO A 535 -4.20 7.09 8.39
N ARG A 536 -3.96 7.71 9.55
CA ARG A 536 -3.53 9.11 9.69
C ARG A 536 -2.25 9.46 8.94
N PHE A 537 -1.37 8.49 8.75
CA PHE A 537 -0.08 8.72 8.08
C PHE A 537 -0.28 9.21 6.63
N VAL A 538 -1.39 8.85 5.99
CA VAL A 538 -1.72 9.28 4.62
C VAL A 538 -1.97 10.79 4.55
N GLU A 539 -2.47 11.40 5.62
CA GLU A 539 -2.80 12.84 5.67
C GLU A 539 -1.56 13.72 5.48
N VAL A 540 -0.37 13.23 5.85
CA VAL A 540 0.90 13.93 5.67
C VAL A 540 1.14 14.27 4.20
N PHE A 541 0.94 13.29 3.31
CA PHE A 541 1.12 13.47 1.87
C PHE A 541 0.06 14.39 1.27
N TYR A 542 -1.18 14.34 1.79
CA TYR A 542 -2.23 15.27 1.41
C TYR A 542 -1.88 16.71 1.82
N THR A 543 -1.40 16.92 3.05
CA THR A 543 -0.93 18.24 3.50
C THR A 543 0.21 18.74 2.62
N LEU A 544 1.18 17.90 2.25
CA LEU A 544 2.28 18.31 1.38
C LEU A 544 1.79 18.83 0.02
N ASP A 545 0.98 18.06 -0.69
CA ASP A 545 0.46 18.46 -2.01
C ASP A 545 -0.44 19.71 -1.92
N GLU A 546 -1.35 19.76 -0.93
CA GLU A 546 -2.32 20.86 -0.84
C GLU A 546 -1.71 22.18 -0.33
N THR A 547 -0.54 22.10 0.32
CA THR A 547 0.15 23.26 0.91
C THR A 547 1.26 23.79 0.00
N TYR A 548 2.07 22.90 -0.59
CA TYR A 548 3.23 23.29 -1.37
C TYR A 548 3.05 23.15 -2.89
N GLY A 549 1.97 22.49 -3.34
CA GLY A 549 1.62 22.35 -4.74
C GLY A 549 1.27 20.91 -5.10
N GLN A 550 0.33 20.73 -6.02
CA GLN A 550 -0.27 19.43 -6.34
C GLN A 550 0.72 18.38 -6.84
N ASP A 551 1.92 18.76 -7.28
CA ASP A 551 2.94 17.83 -7.77
C ASP A 551 4.06 17.57 -6.75
N THR A 552 3.92 18.02 -5.49
CA THR A 552 4.97 17.90 -4.48
C THR A 552 5.34 16.44 -4.22
N VAL A 553 4.36 15.58 -3.93
CA VAL A 553 4.59 14.16 -3.67
C VAL A 553 5.08 13.43 -4.92
N VAL A 554 4.62 13.83 -6.11
CA VAL A 554 5.14 13.31 -7.38
C VAL A 554 6.61 13.70 -7.57
N GLY A 555 6.96 14.95 -7.25
CA GLY A 555 8.35 15.43 -7.23
C GLY A 555 9.22 14.61 -6.28
N MET A 556 8.71 14.28 -5.08
CA MET A 556 9.43 13.44 -4.12
C MET A 556 9.75 12.07 -4.71
N ILE A 557 8.77 11.46 -5.39
CA ILE A 557 8.96 10.15 -6.03
C ILE A 557 10.03 10.24 -7.12
N ARG A 558 10.04 11.29 -7.96
CA ARG A 558 11.09 11.48 -8.98
C ARG A 558 12.48 11.53 -8.36
N VAL A 559 12.66 12.36 -7.33
CA VAL A 559 13.94 12.49 -6.62
C VAL A 559 14.40 11.14 -6.07
N ILE A 560 13.49 10.36 -5.49
CA ILE A 560 13.81 9.04 -4.95
C ILE A 560 14.13 8.03 -6.05
N PHE A 561 13.39 8.00 -7.15
CA PHE A 561 13.65 7.05 -8.23
C PHE A 561 14.96 7.34 -8.97
N ASP A 562 15.33 8.62 -9.09
CA ASP A 562 16.62 9.02 -9.68
C ASP A 562 17.82 8.51 -8.87
N GLN A 563 17.68 8.32 -7.56
CA GLN A 563 18.79 7.99 -6.65
C GLN A 563 18.75 6.55 -6.10
N PHE A 564 17.56 5.97 -5.92
CA PHE A 564 17.36 4.75 -5.14
C PHE A 564 16.72 3.60 -5.94
N ALA A 565 16.63 3.68 -7.27
CA ALA A 565 16.14 2.57 -8.09
C ALA A 565 16.91 1.26 -7.79
N PHE A 566 16.16 0.18 -7.50
CA PHE A 566 16.69 -1.11 -7.04
C PHE A 566 17.47 -1.08 -5.72
N SER A 567 17.24 -0.05 -4.91
CA SER A 567 17.81 0.14 -3.57
C SER A 567 16.69 0.41 -2.55
N THR A 568 17.08 0.83 -1.34
CA THR A 568 16.18 1.19 -0.24
C THR A 568 16.42 2.65 0.15
N ALA A 569 15.34 3.41 0.29
CA ALA A 569 15.35 4.78 0.81
C ALA A 569 15.01 4.81 2.31
N THR A 570 15.72 5.65 3.05
CA THR A 570 15.46 5.94 4.47
C THR A 570 14.40 7.02 4.63
N ILE A 571 13.87 7.19 5.84
CA ILE A 571 12.98 8.32 6.13
C ILE A 571 13.69 9.67 5.91
N SER A 572 15.01 9.74 6.14
CA SER A 572 15.81 10.94 5.84
C SER A 572 15.89 11.25 4.36
N ASP A 573 16.02 10.23 3.51
CA ASP A 573 16.05 10.42 2.05
C ASP A 573 14.71 10.97 1.56
N TRP A 574 13.59 10.43 2.07
CA TRP A 574 12.25 10.93 1.77
C TRP A 574 12.01 12.36 2.27
N ALA A 575 12.53 12.71 3.45
CA ALA A 575 12.46 14.08 3.96
C ALA A 575 13.26 15.05 3.10
N SER A 576 14.47 14.68 2.68
CA SER A 576 15.29 15.45 1.74
C SER A 576 14.61 15.61 0.38
N ALA A 577 13.92 14.56 -0.09
CA ALA A 577 13.13 14.62 -1.32
C ALA A 577 11.94 15.59 -1.20
N ALA A 578 11.29 15.67 -0.03
CA ALA A 578 10.22 16.64 0.24
C ALA A 578 10.76 18.08 0.24
N GLU A 579 11.88 18.33 0.89
CA GLU A 579 12.54 19.65 0.88
C GLU A 579 12.93 20.07 -0.55
N THR A 580 13.52 19.16 -1.31
CA THR A 580 13.91 19.41 -2.71
C THR A 580 12.69 19.74 -3.58
N SER A 581 11.61 18.97 -3.45
CA SER A 581 10.39 19.11 -4.26
C SER A 581 9.58 20.37 -3.93
N THR A 582 9.85 20.99 -2.78
CA THR A 582 9.20 22.22 -2.33
C THR A 582 10.06 23.46 -2.51
N GLY A 583 11.17 23.35 -3.25
CA GLY A 583 12.08 24.47 -3.55
C GLY A 583 13.03 24.81 -2.40
N GLY A 584 13.44 23.81 -1.60
CA GLY A 584 14.37 23.99 -0.49
C GLY A 584 13.70 24.41 0.81
N ARG A 585 12.44 23.99 1.05
CA ARG A 585 11.71 24.30 2.28
C ARG A 585 11.90 23.20 3.33
N PRO A 586 12.72 23.43 4.38
CA PRO A 586 13.05 22.40 5.35
C PRO A 586 11.84 21.90 6.16
N GLU A 587 10.80 22.73 6.31
CA GLU A 587 9.56 22.37 7.00
C GLU A 587 8.80 21.23 6.31
N ALA A 588 8.96 21.03 5.00
CA ALA A 588 8.38 19.89 4.28
C ALA A 588 9.07 18.58 4.66
N GLY A 589 10.40 18.61 4.81
CA GLY A 589 11.18 17.47 5.30
C GLY A 589 10.92 17.17 6.78
N ALA A 590 10.79 18.22 7.60
CA ALA A 590 10.44 18.09 9.02
C ALA A 590 9.12 17.33 9.22
N LEU A 591 8.12 17.59 8.37
CA LEU A 591 6.84 16.90 8.41
C LEU A 591 6.98 15.38 8.24
N ILE A 592 7.82 14.93 7.30
CA ILE A 592 8.10 13.51 7.10
C ILE A 592 8.82 12.93 8.33
N HIS A 593 9.84 13.62 8.83
CA HIS A 593 10.62 13.16 9.98
C HIS A 593 9.78 13.02 11.26
N GLU A 594 8.96 14.01 11.58
CA GLU A 594 8.18 14.05 12.82
C GLU A 594 7.12 12.94 12.86
N TRP A 595 6.46 12.68 11.72
CA TRP A 595 5.39 11.70 11.61
C TRP A 595 5.85 10.26 11.50
N TYR A 596 7.02 10.01 10.90
CA TYR A 596 7.54 8.67 10.66
C TYR A 596 8.75 8.32 11.54
N ARG A 597 8.95 9.05 12.64
CA ARG A 597 9.95 8.74 13.67
C ARG A 597 9.62 7.41 14.38
N PRO A 598 10.61 6.65 14.86
CA PRO A 598 10.40 5.45 15.67
C PRO A 598 9.77 5.80 17.04
N SER A 599 8.43 5.85 17.12
CA SER A 599 7.70 6.07 18.38
C SER A 599 6.37 5.33 18.40
N SER A 600 6.09 4.65 19.51
CA SER A 600 4.82 3.93 19.74
C SER A 600 3.67 4.86 20.15
N LYS A 601 3.94 6.13 20.44
CA LYS A 601 2.95 7.13 20.89
C LYS A 601 3.16 8.45 20.18
N ILE A 602 2.85 8.49 18.89
CA ILE A 602 2.84 9.75 18.14
C ILE A 602 1.47 10.41 18.39
N SER A 603 1.46 11.57 19.03
CA SER A 603 0.26 12.41 19.18
C SER A 603 -0.09 13.10 17.83
N ARG A 604 -1.28 13.66 17.67
CA ARG A 604 -1.60 14.52 16.51
C ARG A 604 -1.42 15.99 16.92
N PRO A 605 -0.85 16.87 16.08
CA PRO A 605 -0.75 18.28 16.43
C PRO A 605 -2.14 18.90 16.61
N VAL A 606 -2.32 19.58 17.74
CA VAL A 606 -3.51 20.38 18.02
C VAL A 606 -3.07 21.80 18.36
N LEU A 607 -3.52 22.75 17.56
CA LEU A 607 -3.18 24.16 17.69
C LEU A 607 -4.38 24.94 18.17
N ARG A 608 -4.23 25.68 19.27
CA ARG A 608 -5.18 26.73 19.65
C ARG A 608 -4.78 28.04 18.98
N ALA A 609 -5.63 28.56 18.11
CA ALA A 609 -5.48 29.86 17.46
C ALA A 609 -6.34 30.92 18.16
N VAL A 610 -5.73 32.07 18.48
CA VAL A 610 -6.41 33.24 19.03
C VAL A 610 -6.28 34.39 18.04
N VAL A 611 -7.42 34.87 17.52
CA VAL A 611 -7.43 35.87 16.44
C VAL A 611 -7.57 37.28 17.00
N SER A 612 -6.49 38.05 16.90
CA SER A 612 -6.44 39.48 17.20
C SER A 612 -6.69 40.33 15.95
N SER A 613 -6.74 41.66 16.09
CA SER A 613 -6.97 42.56 14.95
C SER A 613 -5.81 42.64 13.95
N ASN A 614 -4.60 42.27 14.37
CA ASN A 614 -3.37 42.40 13.57
C ASN A 614 -2.49 41.15 13.56
N SER A 615 -2.93 40.08 14.23
CA SER A 615 -2.13 38.87 14.41
C SER A 615 -3.00 37.67 14.79
N VAL A 616 -2.44 36.49 14.60
CA VAL A 616 -2.97 35.23 15.10
C VAL A 616 -1.94 34.61 16.03
N ASP A 617 -2.32 34.39 17.29
CA ASP A 617 -1.49 33.73 18.28
C ASP A 617 -1.79 32.24 18.32
N PHE A 618 -0.77 31.42 18.08
CA PHE A 618 -0.84 29.97 18.09
C PHE A 618 -0.28 29.39 19.39
N HIS A 619 -0.95 28.37 19.93
CA HIS A 619 -0.48 27.58 21.06
C HIS A 619 -0.62 26.10 20.74
N GLN A 620 0.48 25.34 20.74
CA GLN A 620 0.39 23.89 20.57
C GLN A 620 -0.08 23.25 21.88
N LEU A 621 -1.19 22.51 21.84
CA LEU A 621 -1.79 21.89 23.03
C LEU A 621 -1.22 20.50 23.33
N THR A 622 -0.62 19.82 22.36
CA THR A 622 0.00 18.51 22.52
C THR A 622 1.36 18.57 23.20
N GLU A 623 1.80 17.47 23.83
CA GLU A 623 3.10 17.42 24.51
C GLU A 623 4.28 17.65 23.55
N ASP A 624 4.25 16.98 22.39
CA ASP A 624 5.21 17.18 21.32
C ASP A 624 5.02 18.56 20.68
N ASN A 625 6.15 19.23 20.38
CA ASN A 625 6.17 20.37 19.47
C ASN A 625 6.26 19.84 18.04
N TRP A 626 5.34 20.30 17.20
CA TRP A 626 5.23 19.92 15.80
C TRP A 626 5.60 21.09 14.90
N THR A 627 6.13 20.79 13.72
CA THR A 627 6.28 21.72 12.61
C THR A 627 5.05 21.60 11.71
N VAL A 628 4.12 22.55 11.86
CA VAL A 628 2.82 22.51 11.18
C VAL A 628 2.72 23.65 10.17
N PRO A 629 2.79 23.36 8.86
CA PRO A 629 2.43 24.32 7.84
C PRO A 629 0.90 24.39 7.71
N LEU A 630 0.36 25.61 7.72
CA LEU A 630 -1.07 25.88 7.60
C LEU A 630 -1.34 27.23 6.93
N GLU A 631 -2.51 27.36 6.32
CA GLU A 631 -2.96 28.58 5.67
C GLU A 631 -3.80 29.43 6.64
N ILE A 632 -3.54 30.73 6.71
CA ILE A 632 -4.39 31.72 7.39
C ILE A 632 -5.14 32.49 6.31
N SER A 633 -6.46 32.34 6.27
CA SER A 633 -7.31 32.95 5.23
C SER A 633 -8.24 34.00 5.82
N GLY A 634 -8.36 35.13 5.13
CA GLY A 634 -9.32 36.17 5.43
C GLY A 634 -9.64 37.03 4.21
N SER A 635 -10.29 38.17 4.41
CA SER A 635 -10.60 39.12 3.32
C SER A 635 -9.36 39.68 2.62
N ALA A 636 -8.21 39.71 3.32
CA ALA A 636 -6.93 40.17 2.77
C ALA A 636 -6.22 39.13 1.89
N GLY A 637 -6.76 37.92 1.78
CA GLY A 637 -6.16 36.79 1.08
C GLY A 637 -5.75 35.65 2.00
N THR A 638 -4.93 34.76 1.48
CA THR A 638 -4.42 33.59 2.20
C THR A 638 -2.90 33.71 2.38
N GLN A 639 -2.41 33.51 3.60
CA GLN A 639 -1.00 33.49 3.95
C GLN A 639 -0.61 32.12 4.48
N LEU A 640 0.45 31.52 3.94
CA LEU A 640 1.06 30.33 4.52
C LEU A 640 1.84 30.71 5.79
N ALA A 641 1.63 29.98 6.87
CA ALA A 641 2.38 30.10 8.11
C ALA A 641 2.87 28.72 8.56
N VAL A 642 4.10 28.67 9.05
CA VAL A 642 4.71 27.45 9.61
C VAL A 642 4.82 27.65 11.12
N ILE A 643 4.10 26.83 11.87
CA ILE A 643 4.07 26.89 13.34
C ILE A 643 4.98 25.79 13.87
N SER A 644 6.07 26.16 14.53
CA SER A 644 7.04 25.22 15.09
C SER A 644 7.27 25.43 16.59
N GLU A 645 7.00 26.62 17.10
CA GLU A 645 7.16 26.94 18.51
C GLU A 645 5.91 26.55 19.32
N LYS A 646 6.10 26.31 20.63
CA LYS A 646 4.99 26.00 21.55
C LYS A 646 3.95 27.13 21.61
N LYS A 647 4.42 28.38 21.51
CA LYS A 647 3.63 29.59 21.37
C LYS A 647 4.26 30.45 20.28
N GLN A 648 3.49 30.84 19.27
CA GLN A 648 4.00 31.61 18.13
C GLN A 648 2.97 32.64 17.67
N THR A 649 3.39 33.89 17.50
CA THR A 649 2.53 34.96 16.97
C THR A 649 2.83 35.17 15.49
N VAL A 650 1.79 35.12 14.65
CA VAL A 650 1.91 35.37 13.21
C VAL A 650 1.18 36.67 12.87
N PRO A 651 1.87 37.69 12.33
CA PRO A 651 1.22 38.90 11.85
C PRO A 651 0.25 38.58 10.71
N PHE A 652 -1.01 38.98 10.86
CA PHE A 652 -2.05 38.84 9.84
C PHE A 652 -3.15 39.86 10.09
N VAL A 653 -3.49 40.64 9.07
CA VAL A 653 -4.50 41.71 9.17
C VAL A 653 -5.63 41.38 8.21
N SER A 654 -6.85 41.31 8.73
CA SER A 654 -8.06 41.17 7.91
C SER A 654 -9.19 42.01 8.51
N THR A 655 -10.01 42.57 7.63
CA THR A 655 -11.18 43.39 7.99
C THR A 655 -12.41 42.55 8.36
N ASP A 656 -12.39 41.25 8.06
CA ASP A 656 -13.54 40.35 8.19
C ASP A 656 -13.15 39.07 8.97
N TYR A 657 -13.65 37.90 8.53
CA TYR A 657 -13.35 36.61 9.15
C TYR A 657 -11.90 36.21 8.92
N VAL A 658 -11.26 35.66 9.95
CA VAL A 658 -9.98 34.96 9.85
C VAL A 658 -10.24 33.50 10.17
N VAL A 659 -9.91 32.63 9.23
CA VAL A 659 -10.02 31.18 9.38
C VAL A 659 -8.65 30.57 9.10
N VAL A 660 -8.10 29.91 10.10
CA VAL A 660 -6.89 29.10 9.99
C VAL A 660 -7.29 27.73 9.45
N ASP A 661 -6.51 27.24 8.48
CA ASP A 661 -6.74 26.01 7.73
C ASP A 661 -8.17 25.94 7.16
N ALA A 662 -8.56 27.01 6.46
CA ALA A 662 -9.92 27.19 5.94
C ALA A 662 -10.42 26.03 5.06
N SER A 663 -9.50 25.34 4.37
CA SER A 663 -9.80 24.19 3.53
C SER A 663 -9.55 22.83 4.20
N ARG A 664 -9.19 22.83 5.50
CA ARG A 664 -8.89 21.63 6.31
C ARG A 664 -7.89 20.70 5.63
N LYS A 665 -6.84 21.30 5.07
CA LYS A 665 -5.76 20.62 4.33
C LYS A 665 -4.68 20.08 5.27
N SER A 666 -4.58 20.65 6.47
CA SER A 666 -3.55 20.28 7.43
C SER A 666 -3.88 18.97 8.14
N HIS A 667 -2.84 18.17 8.39
CA HIS A 667 -2.86 17.03 9.29
C HIS A 667 -3.09 17.43 10.76
N ALA A 668 -2.94 18.72 11.08
CA ALA A 668 -3.20 19.28 12.40
C ALA A 668 -4.68 19.62 12.60
N PHE A 669 -5.07 19.65 13.87
CA PHE A 669 -6.38 20.15 14.30
C PHE A 669 -6.23 21.58 14.78
N VAL A 670 -7.09 22.47 14.32
CA VAL A 670 -7.12 23.86 14.78
C VAL A 670 -8.37 24.10 15.60
N VAL A 671 -8.17 24.52 16.85
CA VAL A 671 -9.22 24.96 17.76
C VAL A 671 -9.04 26.44 18.08
N TYR A 672 -10.11 27.11 18.47
CA TYR A 672 -10.10 28.55 18.69
C TYR A 672 -10.51 28.94 20.11
N ASP A 673 -10.28 30.19 20.48
CA ASP A 673 -10.91 30.80 21.66
C ASP A 673 -12.42 31.08 21.42
N ALA A 674 -13.15 31.36 22.50
CA ALA A 674 -14.59 31.55 22.46
C ALA A 674 -15.02 32.72 21.56
N ASP A 675 -14.29 33.84 21.60
CA ASP A 675 -14.64 35.03 20.81
C ASP A 675 -14.46 34.76 19.32
N THR A 676 -13.39 34.05 18.96
CA THR A 676 -13.18 33.63 17.58
C THR A 676 -14.27 32.65 17.12
N TYR A 677 -14.64 31.63 17.90
CA TYR A 677 -15.76 30.75 17.54
C TYR A 677 -17.08 31.51 17.37
N LEU A 678 -17.38 32.50 18.21
CA LEU A 678 -18.57 33.35 18.04
C LEU A 678 -18.54 34.15 16.72
N ARG A 679 -17.36 34.57 16.24
CA ARG A 679 -17.22 35.17 14.90
C ARG A 679 -17.43 34.12 13.80
N LEU A 680 -16.92 32.91 13.98
CA LEU A 680 -17.08 31.80 13.02
C LEU A 680 -18.54 31.33 12.88
N ILE A 681 -19.36 31.46 13.92
CA ILE A 681 -20.82 31.24 13.82
C ILE A 681 -21.45 32.17 12.77
N ARG A 682 -20.96 33.41 12.64
CA ARG A 682 -21.46 34.35 11.62
C ARG A 682 -20.93 34.02 10.23
N CYS A 683 -19.74 33.42 10.15
CA CYS A 683 -19.18 32.85 8.92
C CYS A 683 -20.08 31.72 8.39
N PHE A 684 -20.76 31.00 9.28
CA PHE A 684 -21.67 29.91 8.93
C PHE A 684 -22.88 30.42 8.13
N GLY A 685 -22.86 30.18 6.82
CA GLY A 685 -23.90 30.64 5.89
C GLY A 685 -23.64 32.01 5.26
N ASP A 686 -22.52 32.68 5.61
CA ASP A 686 -22.09 33.91 4.93
C ASP A 686 -21.26 33.54 3.69
N SER A 687 -21.63 34.06 2.52
CA SER A 687 -20.93 33.82 1.26
C SER A 687 -19.52 34.42 1.23
N ARG A 688 -19.22 35.38 2.11
CA ARG A 688 -17.89 35.98 2.29
C ARG A 688 -16.98 35.14 3.19
N CYS A 689 -17.48 34.05 3.78
CA CYS A 689 -16.69 33.17 4.63
C CYS A 689 -15.54 32.55 3.81
N PRO A 690 -14.27 32.68 4.26
CA PRO A 690 -13.13 32.10 3.55
C PRO A 690 -13.18 30.56 3.48
N SER A 691 -13.92 29.93 4.39
CA SER A 691 -14.06 28.48 4.47
C SER A 691 -15.44 28.01 4.04
N LYS A 692 -15.48 27.04 3.13
CA LYS A 692 -16.70 26.26 2.81
C LYS A 692 -16.89 25.06 3.74
N GLU A 693 -15.94 24.84 4.65
CA GLU A 693 -15.86 23.68 5.55
C GLU A 693 -15.98 24.05 7.02
N ILE A 694 -16.63 25.17 7.30
CA ILE A 694 -16.72 25.69 8.65
C ILE A 694 -17.35 24.69 9.63
N GLY A 695 -18.27 23.83 9.18
CA GLY A 695 -18.80 22.74 10.00
C GLY A 695 -17.72 21.76 10.48
N GLY A 696 -16.73 21.49 9.64
CA GLY A 696 -15.57 20.66 9.99
C GLY A 696 -14.67 21.30 11.05
N VAL A 697 -14.57 22.63 11.09
CA VAL A 697 -13.85 23.37 12.14
C VAL A 697 -14.52 23.20 13.51
N PHE A 698 -15.86 23.16 13.55
CA PHE A 698 -16.59 22.83 14.78
C PHE A 698 -16.51 21.34 15.13
N ALA A 699 -16.43 20.44 14.15
CA ALA A 699 -16.19 19.02 14.41
C ALA A 699 -14.81 18.78 15.06
N ASP A 700 -13.78 19.51 14.62
CA ASP A 700 -12.44 19.46 15.20
C ASP A 700 -12.44 19.89 16.68
N LEU A 701 -13.26 20.89 17.05
CA LEU A 701 -13.50 21.27 18.45
C LEU A 701 -14.09 20.11 19.26
N GLY A 702 -15.07 19.40 18.70
CA GLY A 702 -15.67 18.22 19.33
C GLY A 702 -14.64 17.11 19.58
N ALA A 703 -13.78 16.85 18.60
CA ALA A 703 -12.71 15.86 18.72
C ALA A 703 -11.68 16.23 19.80
N ALA A 704 -11.29 17.51 19.87
CA ALA A 704 -10.40 18.03 20.91
C ALA A 704 -11.05 18.04 22.30
N LEU A 705 -12.36 18.30 22.38
CA LEU A 705 -13.11 18.24 23.63
C LEU A 705 -13.09 16.83 24.23
N LEU A 706 -13.38 15.80 23.42
CA LEU A 706 -13.33 14.40 23.86
C LEU A 706 -11.93 13.95 24.27
N ALA A 707 -10.90 14.58 23.72
CA ALA A 707 -9.51 14.32 24.06
C ALA A 707 -9.10 14.90 25.44
N ASN A 708 -9.93 15.76 26.03
CA ASN A 708 -9.65 16.51 27.25
C ASN A 708 -8.33 17.33 27.18
N ILE A 709 -8.00 17.88 26.00
CA ILE A 709 -6.77 18.67 25.77
C ILE A 709 -7.03 20.17 25.77
N LEU A 710 -8.29 20.60 25.77
CA LEU A 710 -8.66 22.01 25.79
C LEU A 710 -8.36 22.62 27.17
N PRO A 711 -7.76 23.83 27.24
CA PRO A 711 -7.57 24.51 28.51
C PRO A 711 -8.92 24.83 29.15
N LYS A 712 -8.99 24.76 30.49
CA LYS A 712 -10.20 25.12 31.23
C LYS A 712 -10.66 26.53 30.84
N PRO A 713 -11.96 26.74 30.56
CA PRO A 713 -12.45 28.04 30.16
C PRO A 713 -12.40 29.00 31.35
N ASP A 714 -12.03 30.26 31.10
CA ASP A 714 -12.12 31.31 32.10
C ASP A 714 -13.58 31.58 32.48
N ASN A 715 -13.85 31.91 33.75
CA ASN A 715 -15.21 32.13 34.25
C ASN A 715 -15.99 33.18 33.43
N GLN A 716 -15.30 34.20 32.91
CA GLN A 716 -15.88 35.25 32.08
C GLN A 716 -16.34 34.77 30.70
N ASP A 717 -15.74 33.69 30.18
CA ASP A 717 -16.01 33.15 28.84
C ASP A 717 -17.02 32.00 28.86
N VAL A 718 -17.45 31.54 30.05
CA VAL A 718 -18.40 30.42 30.18
C VAL A 718 -19.69 30.69 29.41
N ALA A 719 -20.23 31.91 29.47
CA ALA A 719 -21.44 32.27 28.73
C ALA A 719 -21.23 32.19 27.21
N LYS A 720 -20.06 32.63 26.71
CA LYS A 720 -19.70 32.58 25.30
C LYS A 720 -19.59 31.14 24.82
N TRP A 721 -18.90 30.28 25.58
CA TRP A 721 -18.77 28.86 25.28
C TRP A 721 -20.12 28.13 25.28
N LYS A 722 -21.03 28.45 26.21
CA LYS A 722 -22.40 27.92 26.18
C LYS A 722 -23.13 28.31 24.88
N SER A 723 -22.95 29.53 24.38
CA SER A 723 -23.50 29.94 23.08
C SER A 723 -22.90 29.15 21.91
N VAL A 724 -21.59 28.92 21.92
CA VAL A 724 -20.90 28.11 20.90
C VAL A 724 -21.45 26.68 20.89
N PHE A 725 -21.51 26.03 22.05
CA PHE A 725 -22.00 24.66 22.17
C PHE A 725 -23.47 24.52 21.82
N LYS A 726 -24.29 25.51 22.18
CA LYS A 726 -25.70 25.57 21.76
C LYS A 726 -25.83 25.64 20.25
N PHE A 727 -25.03 26.47 19.58
CA PHE A 727 -25.01 26.54 18.13
C PHE A 727 -24.59 25.20 17.50
N MET A 728 -23.51 24.59 17.99
CA MET A 728 -23.05 23.27 17.52
C MET A 728 -24.12 22.19 17.64
N ALA A 729 -24.82 22.13 18.77
CA ALA A 729 -25.92 21.19 18.99
C ALA A 729 -27.12 21.47 18.06
N GLN A 730 -27.50 22.73 17.89
CA GLN A 730 -28.63 23.13 17.03
C GLN A 730 -28.38 22.82 15.54
N GLN A 731 -27.14 22.99 15.07
CA GLN A 731 -26.75 22.73 13.68
C GLN A 731 -26.26 21.29 13.45
N ASN A 732 -26.28 20.43 14.47
CA ASN A 732 -25.76 19.05 14.44
C ASN A 732 -24.32 18.95 13.87
N LEU A 733 -23.41 19.85 14.29
CA LEU A 733 -22.03 19.91 13.77
C LEU A 733 -21.11 18.85 14.38
N VAL A 734 -21.57 18.16 15.42
CA VAL A 734 -20.88 17.06 16.09
C VAL A 734 -21.86 15.89 16.25
N GLU A 735 -21.34 14.67 16.31
CA GLU A 735 -22.12 13.43 16.39
C GLU A 735 -21.63 12.54 17.54
N GLY A 736 -22.42 11.52 17.89
CA GLY A 736 -22.05 10.51 18.89
C GLY A 736 -21.72 11.07 20.26
N THR A 737 -20.66 10.55 20.88
CA THR A 737 -20.21 10.98 22.22
C THR A 737 -19.85 12.47 22.27
N ALA A 738 -19.31 13.06 21.19
CA ALA A 738 -19.00 14.50 21.14
C ALA A 738 -20.28 15.33 21.22
N ALA A 739 -21.32 14.97 20.45
CA ALA A 739 -22.62 15.63 20.54
C ALA A 739 -23.22 15.54 21.94
N CYS A 740 -23.11 14.35 22.56
CA CYS A 740 -23.56 14.17 23.92
C CYS A 740 -22.81 15.06 24.92
N CYS A 741 -21.47 15.12 24.84
CA CYS A 741 -20.68 15.95 25.74
C CYS A 741 -20.91 17.45 25.55
N VAL A 742 -21.20 17.89 24.32
CA VAL A 742 -21.62 19.27 24.03
C VAL A 742 -23.00 19.57 24.63
N GLU A 743 -23.99 18.71 24.45
CA GLU A 743 -25.33 18.87 25.06
C GLU A 743 -25.30 18.81 26.60
N HIS A 744 -24.43 17.96 27.16
CA HIS A 744 -24.23 17.82 28.60
C HIS A 744 -23.70 19.13 29.20
N ALA A 745 -22.69 19.75 28.56
CA ALA A 745 -22.09 20.99 29.03
C ALA A 745 -23.07 22.19 29.04
N ILE A 746 -24.12 22.15 28.22
CA ILE A 746 -25.19 23.17 28.21
C ILE A 746 -26.46 22.76 28.97
N ARG A 747 -26.45 21.59 29.64
CA ARG A 747 -27.60 21.00 30.37
C ARG A 747 -28.87 20.80 29.52
N GLU A 748 -28.74 20.66 28.20
CA GLU A 748 -29.90 20.41 27.33
C GLU A 748 -30.19 18.90 27.16
N MET A 749 -29.22 17.99 27.38
CA MET A 749 -29.31 16.51 27.52
C MET A 749 -30.45 15.77 26.77
N ARG A 750 -30.73 16.12 25.51
CA ARG A 750 -31.87 15.56 24.75
C ARG A 750 -31.57 14.20 24.14
N LYS A 751 -30.30 13.90 23.85
CA LYS A 751 -29.91 12.73 23.03
C LYS A 751 -28.70 11.95 23.59
N CYS A 752 -28.46 11.99 24.90
CA CYS A 752 -27.30 11.34 25.53
C CYS A 752 -27.61 9.96 26.09
N SER A 753 -26.69 9.00 25.91
CA SER A 753 -26.68 7.78 26.72
C SER A 753 -26.13 8.09 28.13
N TYR A 754 -26.61 7.34 29.13
CA TYR A 754 -26.11 7.47 30.50
C TYR A 754 -24.60 7.18 30.59
N TRP A 755 -24.12 6.20 29.81
CA TRP A 755 -22.72 5.78 29.77
C TRP A 755 -21.82 6.86 29.18
N ASP A 756 -22.19 7.49 28.07
CA ASP A 756 -21.41 8.59 27.49
C ASP A 756 -21.21 9.72 28.51
N ILE A 757 -22.25 10.03 29.30
CA ILE A 757 -22.16 11.07 30.33
C ILE A 757 -21.19 10.66 31.46
N GLN A 758 -21.39 9.49 32.05
CA GLN A 758 -20.60 9.04 33.22
C GLN A 758 -19.17 8.66 32.86
N ASP A 759 -18.98 8.00 31.73
CA ASP A 759 -17.69 7.44 31.37
C ASP A 759 -16.79 8.44 30.65
N VAL A 760 -17.38 9.44 29.97
CA VAL A 760 -16.65 10.40 29.16
C VAL A 760 -16.95 11.84 29.58
N CYS A 761 -18.18 12.33 29.41
CA CYS A 761 -18.45 13.77 29.47
C CYS A 761 -18.20 14.43 30.82
N THR A 762 -18.42 13.71 31.93
CA THR A 762 -18.16 14.19 33.30
C THR A 762 -16.68 14.21 33.68
N LYS A 763 -15.83 13.51 32.91
CA LYS A 763 -14.37 13.48 33.12
C LYS A 763 -13.63 14.54 32.31
N ILE A 764 -14.33 15.27 31.44
CA ILE A 764 -13.77 16.35 30.64
C ILE A 764 -13.69 17.61 31.51
N ASP A 765 -12.47 18.05 31.82
CA ASP A 765 -12.16 19.23 32.63
C ASP A 765 -12.89 20.49 32.13
N PHE A 766 -12.95 20.65 30.81
CA PHE A 766 -13.64 21.74 30.15
C PHE A 766 -15.15 21.76 30.49
N ASN A 767 -15.79 20.58 30.46
CA ASN A 767 -17.21 20.43 30.75
C ASN A 767 -17.52 20.62 32.23
N ILE A 768 -16.64 20.17 33.13
CA ILE A 768 -16.81 20.35 34.57
C ILE A 768 -17.01 21.84 34.90
N VAL A 769 -16.20 22.74 34.31
CA VAL A 769 -16.33 24.19 34.51
C VAL A 769 -17.63 24.74 33.90
N LEU A 770 -17.94 24.36 32.66
CA LEU A 770 -19.16 24.81 31.96
C LEU A 770 -20.45 24.40 32.68
N ALA A 771 -20.47 23.18 33.23
CA ALA A 771 -21.61 22.63 33.97
C ALA A 771 -21.73 23.20 35.39
N ALA A 772 -20.63 23.68 36.00
CA ALA A 772 -20.61 24.21 37.37
C ALA A 772 -21.15 25.65 37.49
N VAL A 773 -20.98 26.51 36.47
CA VAL A 773 -21.42 27.92 36.50
C VAL A 773 -22.89 28.05 36.06
N ALA A 774 -23.79 27.40 36.78
CA ALA A 774 -25.23 27.51 36.55
C ALA A 774 -26.01 27.45 37.85
#